data_AF-A0A6L8AB76-F1
#
_entry.id   AF-A0A6L8AB76-F1
#
_cell.length_a   1.000
_cell.length_b   1.000
_cell.length_c   1.000
_cell.angle_alpha   90.00
_cell.angle_beta   90.00
_cell.angle_gamma   90.00
#
_symmetry.space_group_name_H-M   'P 1'
#
loop_
_entity.id
_entity.type
_entity.pdbx_description
1 polymer ?
#
loop_
_entity_poly.entity_id
_entity_poly.type
_entity_poly.pdbx_seq_one_letter_code
_entity_poly.pdbx_strand_id
1 'polypeptide(L)'
;MSTKTRSSKFPMIKVVSWTGLILLLILFGLLYAAKDETLFANENSNFNDSTIHPTGFPTLNGAELQFTRVSNIGLDRTYPLDIDTLSDKQLYTAGVAAGDIDNDGDVDLYVVGGNTVPNALYLNNGNATFVDVAEEYGVNLVHWGSGPTFGDIDGDGDLDLFVSAIEHDPARMFQNDLEAEAFVDISEESGISVSSASTMSATMGDYDQDGWIDIFLMHWGVNRGFNANTETVWKNEGDGLFRNVSDTAGASDSLLEEKTEYTFTANLFDIDGDIHKDLLVSADFGTSQILKNIDGANFRRFTDRRVIKDQAGMGAAVGDFDNDGDFDWFVTSIYNLNRGGEYFGNRLYQNNGIGIFSDITEQAHVEGGAWGWGACAMDFDHDGFLDIFHVNGWRDYRESSPRLFWNRVDGTFSQIASKVGIDDTGQGRGIACFDADRDGDIDILIVNASEPHLLFYRNDSVGLGNYLTIKLRGAGVNTYGVGSKVTVTTEFGSQIRQLGGSNNFISHNPLEVHFGLGTATRADIRVDWFDEENTVTEFSILEVNKVLTVHQPGFSGLRLSVRFGDGDGRYDAGDVVAIEAEEPKEGYYFSHWTVSGGIVADKYSASTNFEMPSSVATVTAHYLPGVAPTADVSIARRWNEVLLAAIRNDYARPTVHARNLFHVSAAQYDAWAAMASDIHPIPKTWLLGTTETVSCPLEPVNKTFTDTDIEIALSYATFRLIRHRFARSPGLSQIVKDSNALMSYLELEPEDTAIDYSGGSSSALGNYIASCYIAYGKADYANEDDDYKNKIYEPVNPALEPHKPGNPNIVNFNRWQPLALENFIDQAGNDANSEPEFLSPEWGDVYPFALTEEELTQYSREGEEYVYQVYHDPGTPPKIGSDLADEYKWSHSFVSVWSSHLDPNFGRGAELIDISPNGIGNISVDQYPRDFPTHRSFFQDNGLDPGRGYSVNPATGAPYEPQFVPLGDYTRVLAEFWADGPDSETPPGHWFVILNEVNEHPASTRKIRGVGDDRSELEWDVISYFTLGGAMHDAAIAAWGIKGWYDYIRPISAIRAMADLGQSSDETLPSYHENGIPLKPGYIELVDADDALAGENDEHVGKIKLFAWRGPDYIEDPDTDVAGVAWILAENWWPYQRPTFVTPPFAGYVSGHSTYSRTAAEVLTALTGDEYFPGGMSDFKAEKDNFLVFERGPSVTLTLQWATYRDASDQCSLSRIWGGIHPPIDDIPGRLIGIKIGQAAFEHAMSFVEAHESLVESSSQNKQGQSNLER
;
A
#
# COMPACT_ATOMS: atom_id res chain seq x y z
N MET A 1 -15.20 -73.76 42.11
CA MET A 1 -15.99 -74.42 43.17
C MET A 1 -17.47 -74.08 42.98
N SER A 2 -18.37 -75.03 43.25
CA SER A 2 -19.69 -74.85 43.92
C SER A 2 -20.49 -73.54 43.65
N THR A 3 -21.54 -73.52 42.81
CA THR A 3 -22.97 -73.84 43.12
C THR A 3 -23.64 -72.88 44.15
N LYS A 4 -24.91 -72.42 44.05
CA LYS A 4 -26.05 -72.67 43.12
C LYS A 4 -27.26 -71.73 43.45
N THR A 5 -28.07 -71.30 42.45
CA THR A 5 -29.57 -71.06 42.50
C THR A 5 -30.17 -70.02 43.48
N ARG A 6 -31.36 -69.37 43.33
CA ARG A 6 -32.51 -69.22 42.38
C ARG A 6 -33.48 -68.14 42.98
N SER A 7 -34.56 -67.58 42.40
CA SER A 7 -35.11 -67.44 41.02
C SER A 7 -36.42 -66.61 41.00
N SER A 8 -36.80 -66.10 39.81
CA SER A 8 -38.18 -65.84 39.32
C SER A 8 -38.90 -64.55 39.79
N LYS A 9 -39.74 -63.87 38.98
CA LYS A 9 -40.52 -64.28 37.78
C LYS A 9 -40.59 -63.23 36.63
N PHE A 10 -40.79 -63.76 35.42
CA PHE A 10 -41.21 -63.16 34.12
C PHE A 10 -42.77 -62.97 34.03
N PRO A 11 -43.45 -62.40 32.97
CA PRO A 11 -43.25 -62.49 31.47
C PRO A 11 -43.32 -61.14 30.68
N MET A 12 -42.83 -60.96 29.42
CA MET A 12 -43.12 -61.58 28.08
C MET A 12 -44.56 -61.31 27.53
N ILE A 13 -44.87 -61.04 26.23
CA ILE A 13 -44.12 -60.79 24.95
C ILE A 13 -45.09 -60.35 23.80
N LYS A 14 -44.58 -59.70 22.72
CA LYS A 14 -45.09 -59.59 21.29
C LYS A 14 -46.28 -58.71 20.83
N VAL A 15 -45.97 -57.79 19.89
CA VAL A 15 -46.46 -57.63 18.49
C VAL A 15 -47.97 -57.65 18.16
N VAL A 16 -48.45 -56.62 17.43
CA VAL A 16 -49.30 -56.68 16.20
C VAL A 16 -49.32 -55.31 15.48
N SER A 17 -49.62 -55.31 14.17
CA SER A 17 -49.55 -54.20 13.20
C SER A 17 -50.84 -53.35 13.03
N TRP A 18 -50.71 -52.30 12.21
CA TRP A 18 -51.76 -51.43 11.65
C TRP A 18 -53.14 -52.07 11.39
N THR A 19 -54.22 -51.37 11.80
CA THR A 19 -55.47 -51.08 11.04
C THR A 19 -56.44 -50.32 11.96
N GLY A 20 -56.94 -49.15 11.56
CA GLY A 20 -57.81 -48.35 12.43
C GLY A 20 -58.25 -46.96 11.94
N LEU A 21 -57.64 -46.40 10.90
CA LEU A 21 -58.23 -45.29 10.14
C LEU A 21 -59.25 -45.85 9.11
N ILE A 22 -60.23 -45.03 8.74
CA ILE A 22 -61.43 -45.33 7.90
C ILE A 22 -62.63 -45.89 8.69
N LEU A 23 -63.29 -45.01 9.46
CA LEU A 23 -64.77 -44.96 9.58
C LEU A 23 -65.31 -43.72 10.31
N LEU A 24 -64.85 -42.53 9.94
CA LEU A 24 -65.60 -41.29 10.25
C LEU A 24 -65.47 -40.16 9.20
N LEU A 25 -65.21 -40.56 7.95
CA LEU A 25 -65.80 -39.85 6.81
C LEU A 25 -67.25 -40.30 6.68
N ILE A 26 -68.19 -39.34 6.76
CA ILE A 26 -69.55 -39.25 6.17
C ILE A 26 -70.46 -38.46 7.14
N LEU A 27 -70.39 -37.14 6.98
CA LEU A 27 -71.36 -36.09 7.32
C LEU A 27 -70.62 -34.78 6.96
N PHE A 28 -70.48 -34.39 5.67
CA PHE A 28 -71.60 -33.94 4.84
C PHE A 28 -72.63 -33.21 5.72
N GLY A 29 -72.60 -31.89 5.88
CA GLY A 29 -72.08 -30.85 4.99
C GLY A 29 -73.22 -29.87 4.76
N LEU A 30 -73.07 -28.64 5.26
CA LEU A 30 -74.07 -27.59 5.11
C LEU A 30 -73.40 -26.24 4.83
N LEU A 31 -73.69 -25.74 3.64
CA LEU A 31 -73.88 -24.33 3.31
C LEU A 31 -72.67 -23.37 3.33
N TYR A 32 -72.13 -23.23 2.12
CA TYR A 32 -71.56 -22.01 1.55
C TYR A 32 -72.53 -20.80 1.57
N ALA A 33 -71.97 -19.60 1.34
CA ALA A 33 -72.60 -18.28 1.09
C ALA A 33 -73.11 -17.52 2.33
N ALA A 34 -72.87 -16.21 2.50
CA ALA A 34 -72.24 -15.17 1.67
C ALA A 34 -71.50 -14.15 2.60
N LYS A 35 -70.76 -13.11 2.19
CA LYS A 35 -71.01 -12.17 1.08
C LYS A 35 -69.84 -11.17 0.89
N ASP A 36 -69.71 -10.66 -0.35
CA ASP A 36 -69.02 -9.47 -0.89
C ASP A 36 -67.99 -8.63 -0.09
N GLU A 37 -67.00 -8.19 -0.87
CA GLU A 37 -65.94 -7.22 -0.62
C GLU A 37 -66.36 -5.86 -0.01
N THR A 38 -65.33 -5.13 0.45
CA THR A 38 -65.21 -3.69 0.77
C THR A 38 -65.26 -3.31 2.25
N LEU A 39 -64.07 -2.99 2.80
CA LEU A 39 -63.77 -1.73 3.48
C LEU A 39 -62.26 -1.62 3.77
N PHE A 40 -61.60 -0.67 3.10
CA PHE A 40 -60.29 -0.17 3.52
C PHE A 40 -60.46 0.85 4.66
N ALA A 41 -59.40 0.95 5.48
CA ALA A 41 -59.02 2.06 6.34
C ALA A 41 -59.79 2.32 7.66
N ASN A 42 -58.98 2.71 8.65
CA ASN A 42 -59.29 3.26 9.98
C ASN A 42 -60.00 2.34 10.99
N GLU A 43 -59.20 1.77 11.88
CA GLU A 43 -59.51 1.85 13.31
C GLU A 43 -58.23 2.19 14.11
N ASN A 44 -58.22 3.39 14.71
CA ASN A 44 -57.33 3.71 15.83
C ASN A 44 -57.85 2.95 17.05
N SER A 45 -57.09 1.99 17.56
CA SER A 45 -57.31 1.42 18.88
C SER A 45 -55.98 1.22 19.59
N ASN A 46 -55.90 1.75 20.81
CA ASN A 46 -54.76 1.61 21.72
C ASN A 46 -54.25 0.15 21.75
N PHE A 47 -52.93 -0.02 21.80
CA PHE A 47 -52.34 -1.28 22.27
C PHE A 47 -52.97 -1.62 23.62
N ASN A 48 -53.65 -2.75 23.68
CA ASN A 48 -54.30 -3.24 24.88
C ASN A 48 -54.42 -4.75 24.73
N ASP A 49 -53.27 -5.40 24.53
CA ASP A 49 -53.23 -6.85 24.52
C ASP A 49 -53.42 -7.41 25.93
N SER A 50 -54.04 -8.57 25.99
CA SER A 50 -54.42 -9.26 27.23
C SER A 50 -54.06 -10.75 27.19
N THR A 51 -53.15 -11.12 26.28
CA THR A 51 -52.37 -12.36 26.32
C THR A 51 -51.64 -12.48 27.67
N ILE A 52 -51.51 -13.72 28.13
CA ILE A 52 -50.84 -14.03 29.40
C ILE A 52 -49.37 -14.24 29.08
N HIS A 53 -48.59 -13.15 29.03
CA HIS A 53 -47.13 -13.24 29.00
C HIS A 53 -46.62 -14.07 30.20
N PRO A 54 -45.48 -14.78 30.06
CA PRO A 54 -44.85 -15.45 31.20
C PRO A 54 -44.57 -14.46 32.33
N THR A 55 -44.78 -14.88 33.59
CA THR A 55 -44.69 -13.98 34.74
C THR A 55 -43.25 -13.58 35.02
N GLY A 56 -42.80 -12.46 34.46
CA GLY A 56 -41.42 -11.98 34.62
C GLY A 56 -40.92 -11.06 33.51
N PHE A 57 -41.52 -11.12 32.32
CA PHE A 57 -41.22 -10.20 31.22
C PHE A 57 -42.17 -8.99 31.24
N PRO A 58 -41.71 -7.79 30.82
CA PRO A 58 -42.61 -6.65 30.71
C PRO A 58 -43.62 -6.89 29.59
N THR A 59 -44.89 -6.59 29.87
CA THR A 59 -45.87 -6.42 28.80
C THR A 59 -45.64 -5.05 28.14
N LEU A 60 -45.83 -4.92 26.83
CA LEU A 60 -45.75 -3.66 26.04
C LEU A 60 -46.64 -2.49 26.57
N ASN A 61 -47.47 -2.72 27.59
CA ASN A 61 -48.14 -1.67 28.38
C ASN A 61 -47.23 -1.00 29.46
N GLY A 62 -45.95 -1.39 29.56
CA GLY A 62 -45.02 -0.94 30.61
C GLY A 62 -43.59 -0.61 30.14
N ALA A 63 -43.16 -1.15 29.01
CA ALA A 63 -41.97 -0.73 28.26
C ALA A 63 -42.42 -0.22 26.89
N GLU A 64 -41.89 0.92 26.44
CA GLU A 64 -42.21 1.50 25.12
C GLU A 64 -41.04 1.19 24.17
N LEU A 65 -41.14 0.09 23.42
CA LEU A 65 -40.19 -0.21 22.33
C LEU A 65 -40.22 0.93 21.30
N GLN A 66 -39.11 1.64 21.11
CA GLN A 66 -38.97 2.81 20.24
C GLN A 66 -37.57 2.87 19.63
N PHE A 67 -37.52 3.12 18.33
CA PHE A 67 -36.32 3.40 17.56
C PHE A 67 -36.32 4.86 17.09
N THR A 68 -35.18 5.53 17.25
CA THR A 68 -34.92 6.85 16.70
C THR A 68 -33.94 6.74 15.54
N ARG A 69 -34.29 7.31 14.39
CA ARG A 69 -33.32 7.50 13.30
C ARG A 69 -32.30 8.57 13.69
N VAL A 70 -31.03 8.19 13.79
CA VAL A 70 -29.92 9.10 14.12
C VAL A 70 -29.16 9.49 12.84
N SER A 71 -28.45 10.62 12.87
CA SER A 71 -27.65 11.17 11.76
C SER A 71 -26.59 12.12 12.30
N ASN A 72 -25.56 12.47 11.51
CA ASN A 72 -24.37 13.21 11.98
C ASN A 72 -23.56 12.39 13.02
N ILE A 73 -23.46 11.08 12.77
CA ILE A 73 -22.73 10.11 13.60
C ILE A 73 -21.53 9.50 12.86
N GLY A 74 -21.11 10.09 11.74
CA GLY A 74 -19.94 9.64 10.97
C GLY A 74 -20.26 8.71 9.80
N LEU A 75 -21.46 8.11 9.78
CA LEU A 75 -21.97 7.30 8.66
C LEU A 75 -22.51 8.14 7.48
N ASP A 76 -22.24 9.45 7.46
CA ASP A 76 -22.79 10.42 6.50
C ASP A 76 -22.00 10.42 5.17
N ARG A 77 -22.12 9.33 4.39
CA ARG A 77 -21.50 9.16 3.06
C ARG A 77 -22.45 9.41 1.89
N THR A 78 -21.92 9.86 0.75
CA THR A 78 -22.66 9.94 -0.52
C THR A 78 -22.56 8.65 -1.33
N TYR A 79 -23.66 8.23 -1.96
CA TYR A 79 -23.75 7.03 -2.80
C TYR A 79 -24.43 7.35 -4.14
N PRO A 80 -23.67 7.79 -5.16
CA PRO A 80 -24.20 8.42 -6.37
C PRO A 80 -24.74 7.43 -7.43
N LEU A 81 -25.14 6.22 -7.05
CA LEU A 81 -25.71 5.24 -7.97
C LEU A 81 -27.19 5.54 -8.25
N ASP A 82 -27.51 5.84 -9.51
CA ASP A 82 -28.90 5.96 -9.97
C ASP A 82 -29.49 4.56 -10.24
N ILE A 83 -30.34 4.10 -9.33
CA ILE A 83 -31.06 2.82 -9.45
C ILE A 83 -31.78 2.67 -10.79
N ASP A 84 -32.21 3.73 -11.47
CA ASP A 84 -32.88 3.58 -12.76
C ASP A 84 -31.92 3.13 -13.89
N THR A 85 -30.61 3.27 -13.70
CA THR A 85 -29.57 2.99 -14.71
C THR A 85 -28.84 1.67 -14.53
N LEU A 86 -28.82 1.11 -13.32
CA LEU A 86 -28.07 -0.10 -12.98
C LEU A 86 -28.57 -1.35 -13.75
N SER A 87 -27.79 -2.43 -13.78
CA SER A 87 -28.27 -3.79 -14.09
C SER A 87 -29.08 -4.36 -12.91
N ASP A 88 -29.81 -5.47 -13.11
CA ASP A 88 -30.49 -6.15 -11.99
C ASP A 88 -29.48 -6.63 -10.94
N LYS A 89 -28.32 -7.13 -11.38
CA LYS A 89 -27.22 -7.55 -10.50
C LYS A 89 -26.63 -6.40 -9.70
N GLN A 90 -26.41 -5.26 -10.35
CA GLN A 90 -25.88 -4.05 -9.71
C GLN A 90 -26.84 -3.45 -8.67
N LEU A 91 -28.14 -3.80 -8.67
CA LEU A 91 -29.02 -3.46 -7.54
C LEU A 91 -28.75 -4.30 -6.29
N TYR A 92 -28.02 -5.40 -6.38
CA TYR A 92 -27.68 -6.25 -5.26
C TYR A 92 -26.39 -5.79 -4.56
N THR A 93 -25.81 -4.66 -4.96
CA THR A 93 -24.66 -4.05 -4.26
C THR A 93 -25.14 -3.06 -3.22
N ALA A 94 -24.95 -3.40 -1.94
CA ALA A 94 -25.18 -2.57 -0.75
C ALA A 94 -24.92 -3.42 0.51
N GLY A 95 -23.79 -4.14 0.53
CA GLY A 95 -23.45 -5.06 1.62
C GLY A 95 -22.77 -4.39 2.79
N VAL A 96 -22.92 -4.99 3.97
CA VAL A 96 -22.27 -4.56 5.21
C VAL A 96 -21.82 -5.74 6.04
N ALA A 97 -20.61 -5.69 6.58
CA ALA A 97 -20.16 -6.63 7.60
C ALA A 97 -19.95 -5.88 8.91
N ALA A 98 -20.43 -6.44 10.01
CA ALA A 98 -20.20 -5.96 11.36
C ALA A 98 -19.26 -6.91 12.12
N GLY A 99 -18.35 -6.36 12.91
CA GLY A 99 -17.32 -7.08 13.65
C GLY A 99 -16.56 -6.16 14.61
N ASP A 100 -15.87 -6.73 15.59
CA ASP A 100 -14.99 -6.03 16.54
C ASP A 100 -13.58 -6.17 15.96
N ILE A 101 -13.18 -5.23 15.08
CA ILE A 101 -12.06 -5.44 14.14
C ILE A 101 -10.72 -4.93 14.66
N ASP A 102 -10.71 -4.05 15.67
CA ASP A 102 -9.51 -3.58 16.37
C ASP A 102 -9.36 -4.21 17.78
N ASN A 103 -10.30 -5.09 18.16
CA ASN A 103 -10.41 -5.74 19.46
C ASN A 103 -10.59 -4.75 20.64
N ASP A 104 -11.06 -3.51 20.41
CA ASP A 104 -11.36 -2.56 21.50
C ASP A 104 -12.58 -2.96 22.35
N GLY A 105 -13.46 -3.79 21.78
CA GLY A 105 -14.64 -4.35 22.42
C GLY A 105 -15.97 -3.85 21.86
N ASP A 106 -15.98 -2.83 21.00
CA ASP A 106 -17.17 -2.28 20.36
C ASP A 106 -17.56 -3.05 19.08
N VAL A 107 -18.31 -2.45 18.14
CA VAL A 107 -18.68 -3.08 16.87
C VAL A 107 -18.52 -2.08 15.73
N ASP A 108 -17.65 -2.43 14.81
CA ASP A 108 -17.25 -1.70 13.62
C ASP A 108 -18.02 -2.20 12.38
N LEU A 109 -17.90 -1.48 11.27
CA LEU A 109 -18.66 -1.74 10.05
C LEU A 109 -17.82 -1.60 8.77
N TYR A 110 -17.73 -2.66 7.96
CA TYR A 110 -17.26 -2.56 6.58
C TYR A 110 -18.45 -2.43 5.62
N VAL A 111 -18.46 -1.40 4.77
CA VAL A 111 -19.60 -1.04 3.89
C VAL A 111 -19.18 -0.88 2.43
N VAL A 112 -19.84 -1.62 1.54
CA VAL A 112 -19.55 -1.61 0.10
C VAL A 112 -20.02 -0.32 -0.59
N GLY A 113 -19.09 0.38 -1.26
CA GLY A 113 -19.32 1.62 -2.01
C GLY A 113 -19.71 1.45 -3.49
N GLY A 114 -19.62 0.21 -4.01
CA GLY A 114 -19.83 -0.08 -5.43
C GLY A 114 -18.70 0.46 -6.32
N ASN A 115 -18.86 0.41 -7.64
CA ASN A 115 -17.75 0.75 -8.56
C ASN A 115 -17.52 2.26 -8.79
N THR A 116 -18.17 3.15 -8.03
CA THR A 116 -18.06 4.62 -8.19
C THR A 116 -17.55 5.35 -6.96
N VAL A 117 -17.56 4.72 -5.79
CA VAL A 117 -17.12 5.29 -4.52
C VAL A 117 -16.37 4.18 -3.77
N PRO A 118 -15.24 4.47 -3.11
CA PRO A 118 -14.58 3.51 -2.23
C PRO A 118 -15.52 2.78 -1.28
N ASN A 119 -15.23 1.53 -1.01
CA ASN A 119 -15.70 0.85 0.20
C ASN A 119 -15.21 1.62 1.44
N ALA A 120 -15.96 1.55 2.53
CA ALA A 120 -15.69 2.26 3.79
C ALA A 120 -15.53 1.26 4.93
N LEU A 121 -14.73 1.63 5.93
CA LEU A 121 -14.46 0.85 7.14
C LEU A 121 -14.62 1.79 8.31
N TYR A 122 -15.65 1.57 9.12
CA TYR A 122 -16.08 2.47 10.17
C TYR A 122 -15.72 1.92 11.54
N LEU A 123 -14.71 2.49 12.20
CA LEU A 123 -14.43 2.20 13.62
C LEU A 123 -15.46 2.91 14.51
N ASN A 124 -15.93 2.22 15.55
CA ASN A 124 -16.92 2.73 16.50
C ASN A 124 -16.24 3.35 17.73
N ASN A 125 -16.66 4.56 18.14
CA ASN A 125 -16.04 5.30 19.24
C ASN A 125 -16.69 4.98 20.61
N GLY A 126 -17.20 3.76 20.79
CA GLY A 126 -17.90 3.29 22.00
C GLY A 126 -19.13 4.10 22.43
N ASN A 127 -19.83 4.70 21.47
CA ASN A 127 -21.01 5.53 21.72
C ASN A 127 -21.94 5.67 20.50
N ALA A 128 -21.93 4.68 19.59
CA ALA A 128 -22.65 4.71 18.31
C ALA A 128 -22.29 5.92 17.43
N THR A 129 -21.04 6.39 17.49
CA THR A 129 -20.47 7.30 16.50
C THR A 129 -19.23 6.69 15.87
N PHE A 130 -19.04 6.94 14.58
CA PHE A 130 -18.18 6.18 13.70
C PHE A 130 -17.15 7.08 12.99
N VAL A 131 -16.01 6.51 12.60
CA VAL A 131 -14.99 7.18 11.78
C VAL A 131 -14.58 6.26 10.63
N ASP A 132 -14.61 6.77 9.39
CA ASP A 132 -14.14 6.03 8.21
C ASP A 132 -12.62 6.03 8.18
N VAL A 133 -12.01 4.84 8.09
CA VAL A 133 -10.55 4.61 8.10
C VAL A 133 -10.11 3.69 6.95
N ALA A 134 -10.96 3.48 5.93
CA ALA A 134 -10.70 2.50 4.88
C ALA A 134 -9.43 2.76 4.05
N GLU A 135 -9.02 4.01 3.89
CA GLU A 135 -7.82 4.38 3.12
C GLU A 135 -6.56 4.12 3.94
N GLU A 136 -6.59 4.48 5.22
CA GLU A 136 -5.55 4.20 6.20
C GLU A 136 -5.33 2.69 6.37
N TYR A 137 -6.42 1.91 6.45
CA TYR A 137 -6.39 0.46 6.63
C TYR A 137 -6.22 -0.33 5.31
N GLY A 138 -6.10 0.33 4.16
CA GLY A 138 -5.84 -0.33 2.87
C GLY A 138 -7.02 -1.06 2.19
N VAL A 139 -8.26 -0.85 2.66
CA VAL A 139 -9.46 -1.58 2.21
C VAL A 139 -10.48 -0.73 1.44
N ASN A 140 -10.10 0.48 1.02
CA ASN A 140 -10.90 1.48 0.29
C ASN A 140 -11.21 1.13 -1.18
N LEU A 141 -11.52 -0.14 -1.46
CA LEU A 141 -11.68 -0.67 -2.82
C LEU A 141 -12.79 0.04 -3.62
N VAL A 142 -12.52 0.30 -4.91
CA VAL A 142 -13.51 0.80 -5.88
C VAL A 142 -13.85 -0.31 -6.88
N HIS A 143 -14.81 -1.16 -6.55
CA HIS A 143 -15.26 -2.28 -7.41
C HIS A 143 -16.72 -2.67 -7.11
N TRP A 144 -17.31 -3.54 -7.93
CA TRP A 144 -18.63 -4.13 -7.69
C TRP A 144 -18.62 -5.20 -6.59
N GLY A 145 -18.25 -4.81 -5.37
CA GLY A 145 -18.44 -5.65 -4.19
C GLY A 145 -19.92 -5.97 -3.95
N SER A 146 -20.18 -7.07 -3.26
CA SER A 146 -21.54 -7.52 -2.95
C SER A 146 -21.68 -7.85 -1.46
N GLY A 147 -21.36 -9.06 -1.03
CA GLY A 147 -21.38 -9.46 0.38
C GLY A 147 -19.97 -9.47 0.99
N PRO A 148 -19.62 -8.50 1.85
CA PRO A 148 -18.47 -8.60 2.74
C PRO A 148 -18.78 -9.54 3.91
N THR A 149 -17.76 -10.15 4.50
CA THR A 149 -17.91 -11.09 5.64
C THR A 149 -16.63 -11.04 6.48
N PHE A 150 -16.78 -10.94 7.80
CA PHE A 150 -15.67 -11.01 8.73
C PHE A 150 -15.54 -12.42 9.32
N GLY A 151 -14.31 -12.89 9.49
CA GLY A 151 -14.01 -14.13 10.21
C GLY A 151 -12.52 -14.37 10.25
N ASP A 152 -12.06 -14.89 11.38
CA ASP A 152 -10.67 -15.27 11.66
C ASP A 152 -10.31 -16.54 10.86
N ILE A 153 -9.46 -16.41 9.84
CA ILE A 153 -9.13 -17.46 8.86
C ILE A 153 -7.75 -18.09 9.05
N ASP A 154 -6.85 -17.42 9.76
CA ASP A 154 -5.52 -17.91 10.13
C ASP A 154 -5.47 -18.47 11.58
N GLY A 155 -6.56 -18.31 12.34
CA GLY A 155 -6.72 -18.83 13.68
C GLY A 155 -6.00 -18.01 14.74
N ASP A 156 -5.60 -16.79 14.39
CA ASP A 156 -4.76 -15.95 15.22
C ASP A 156 -5.58 -15.23 16.30
N GLY A 157 -6.80 -14.77 16.00
CA GLY A 157 -7.69 -14.05 16.91
C GLY A 157 -8.22 -12.71 16.42
N ASP A 158 -7.75 -12.25 15.26
CA ASP A 158 -8.13 -10.99 14.64
C ASP A 158 -9.18 -11.26 13.54
N LEU A 159 -10.00 -10.26 13.16
CA LEU A 159 -11.08 -10.49 12.18
C LEU A 159 -10.66 -10.10 10.78
N ASP A 160 -10.38 -11.12 9.96
CA ASP A 160 -10.08 -10.98 8.53
C ASP A 160 -11.33 -10.68 7.71
N LEU A 161 -11.14 -10.09 6.53
CA LEU A 161 -12.22 -9.60 5.67
C LEU A 161 -12.22 -10.29 4.30
N PHE A 162 -13.28 -11.03 4.02
CA PHE A 162 -13.61 -11.47 2.66
C PHE A 162 -14.61 -10.51 2.01
N VAL A 163 -14.39 -10.15 0.75
CA VAL A 163 -15.32 -9.34 -0.05
C VAL A 163 -15.68 -10.10 -1.34
N SER A 164 -16.91 -10.61 -1.43
CA SER A 164 -17.45 -11.16 -2.68
C SER A 164 -17.80 -10.06 -3.68
N ALA A 165 -17.75 -10.38 -4.98
CA ALA A 165 -17.93 -9.39 -6.06
C ALA A 165 -18.77 -9.92 -7.25
N ILE A 166 -19.28 -8.97 -8.06
CA ILE A 166 -20.15 -9.22 -9.21
C ILE A 166 -19.67 -8.55 -10.52
N GLU A 167 -20.40 -8.82 -11.61
CA GLU A 167 -20.12 -8.32 -12.97
C GLU A 167 -18.67 -8.56 -13.47
N HIS A 168 -18.07 -9.68 -13.05
CA HIS A 168 -16.67 -10.09 -13.29
C HIS A 168 -15.59 -9.33 -12.52
N ASP A 169 -15.94 -8.42 -11.61
CA ASP A 169 -14.95 -7.93 -10.65
C ASP A 169 -14.51 -9.08 -9.73
N PRO A 170 -13.21 -9.16 -9.38
CA PRO A 170 -12.68 -10.24 -8.56
C PRO A 170 -13.11 -10.12 -7.10
N ALA A 171 -13.31 -11.25 -6.45
CA ALA A 171 -13.40 -11.28 -4.99
C ALA A 171 -12.04 -10.89 -4.36
N ARG A 172 -12.07 -10.51 -3.09
CA ARG A 172 -10.88 -10.15 -2.32
C ARG A 172 -10.85 -10.85 -0.97
N MET A 173 -9.65 -11.20 -0.52
CA MET A 173 -9.38 -11.70 0.81
C MET A 173 -8.31 -10.82 1.47
N PHE A 174 -8.59 -10.36 2.69
CA PHE A 174 -7.72 -9.47 3.45
C PHE A 174 -7.46 -10.04 4.83
N GLN A 175 -6.19 -10.21 5.19
CA GLN A 175 -5.77 -10.56 6.53
C GLN A 175 -5.66 -9.29 7.40
N ASN A 176 -6.10 -9.32 8.65
CA ASN A 176 -6.11 -8.15 9.53
C ASN A 176 -4.81 -8.04 10.34
N ASP A 177 -4.05 -6.95 10.14
CA ASP A 177 -2.86 -6.63 10.93
C ASP A 177 -3.18 -5.52 11.95
N LEU A 178 -3.52 -5.93 13.18
CA LEU A 178 -3.84 -5.01 14.27
C LEU A 178 -2.72 -4.03 14.67
N GLU A 179 -1.45 -4.45 14.72
CA GLU A 179 -0.36 -3.53 15.11
C GLU A 179 0.07 -2.58 13.99
N ALA A 180 -0.24 -2.92 12.73
CA ALA A 180 -0.07 -2.00 11.61
C ALA A 180 -1.25 -1.03 11.45
N GLU A 181 -2.36 -1.25 12.16
CA GLU A 181 -3.66 -0.59 11.95
C GLU A 181 -4.06 -0.70 10.46
N ALA A 182 -3.91 -1.89 9.86
CA ALA A 182 -4.11 -2.11 8.44
C ALA A 182 -4.48 -3.54 8.08
N PHE A 183 -5.06 -3.74 6.89
CA PHE A 183 -5.25 -5.07 6.30
C PHE A 183 -4.23 -5.34 5.18
N VAL A 184 -3.84 -6.60 5.03
CA VAL A 184 -2.98 -7.09 3.95
C VAL A 184 -3.85 -7.82 2.91
N ASP A 185 -3.79 -7.40 1.64
CA ASP A 185 -4.46 -8.14 0.54
C ASP A 185 -3.71 -9.45 0.29
N ILE A 186 -4.35 -10.58 0.58
CA ILE A 186 -3.84 -11.95 0.40
C ILE A 186 -4.62 -12.70 -0.67
N SER A 187 -5.21 -11.99 -1.63
CA SER A 187 -6.13 -12.57 -2.61
C SER A 187 -5.47 -13.55 -3.59
N GLU A 188 -4.16 -13.45 -3.83
CA GLU A 188 -3.46 -14.44 -4.67
C GLU A 188 -2.96 -15.63 -3.83
N GLU A 189 -2.49 -15.36 -2.62
CA GLU A 189 -1.91 -16.28 -1.64
C GLU A 189 -2.94 -17.24 -1.06
N SER A 190 -4.13 -16.73 -0.71
CA SER A 190 -5.26 -17.51 -0.15
C SER A 190 -5.81 -18.58 -1.11
N GLY A 191 -5.44 -18.56 -2.40
CA GLY A 191 -5.85 -19.57 -3.38
C GLY A 191 -7.32 -19.52 -3.81
N ILE A 192 -8.11 -18.55 -3.34
CA ILE A 192 -9.52 -18.38 -3.71
C ILE A 192 -9.63 -17.89 -5.16
N SER A 193 -9.96 -18.79 -6.08
CA SER A 193 -10.12 -18.49 -7.51
C SER A 193 -11.54 -18.83 -7.99
N VAL A 194 -12.40 -17.80 -8.04
CA VAL A 194 -13.82 -17.94 -8.39
C VAL A 194 -14.05 -17.62 -9.86
N SER A 195 -14.54 -18.59 -10.64
CA SER A 195 -14.91 -18.41 -12.06
C SER A 195 -16.32 -17.86 -12.27
N SER A 196 -17.14 -17.82 -11.21
CA SER A 196 -18.42 -17.11 -11.21
C SER A 196 -18.25 -15.63 -11.51
N ALA A 197 -19.03 -15.14 -12.48
CA ALA A 197 -19.11 -13.73 -12.81
C ALA A 197 -19.88 -12.90 -11.76
N SER A 198 -20.56 -13.54 -10.80
CA SER A 198 -21.53 -12.89 -9.91
C SER A 198 -21.73 -13.68 -8.62
N THR A 199 -20.81 -13.48 -7.68
CA THR A 199 -20.88 -14.00 -6.31
C THR A 199 -21.59 -12.97 -5.45
N MET A 200 -22.75 -13.34 -4.91
CA MET A 200 -23.63 -12.41 -4.20
C MET A 200 -23.31 -12.32 -2.71
N SER A 201 -23.01 -13.44 -2.05
CA SER A 201 -22.78 -13.44 -0.61
C SER A 201 -21.84 -14.57 -0.21
N ALA A 202 -21.21 -14.39 0.95
CA ALA A 202 -20.44 -15.41 1.63
C ALA A 202 -21.06 -15.75 3.00
N THR A 203 -20.81 -16.96 3.48
CA THR A 203 -20.87 -17.32 4.91
C THR A 203 -19.60 -18.05 5.28
N MET A 204 -19.13 -17.79 6.49
CA MET A 204 -17.98 -18.46 7.08
C MET A 204 -18.42 -19.46 8.15
N GLY A 205 -17.61 -20.49 8.36
CA GLY A 205 -17.77 -21.44 9.45
C GLY A 205 -17.21 -22.81 9.13
N ASP A 206 -16.48 -23.37 10.08
CA ASP A 206 -16.01 -24.76 10.09
C ASP A 206 -17.19 -25.73 9.83
N TYR A 207 -17.15 -26.48 8.73
CA TYR A 207 -18.18 -27.48 8.38
C TYR A 207 -17.72 -28.93 8.55
N ASP A 208 -16.42 -29.19 8.67
CA ASP A 208 -15.84 -30.53 8.79
C ASP A 208 -15.14 -30.85 10.13
N GLN A 209 -15.25 -29.93 11.10
CA GLN A 209 -14.80 -30.01 12.50
C GLN A 209 -13.28 -30.08 12.68
N ASP A 210 -12.49 -29.67 11.70
CA ASP A 210 -11.02 -29.60 11.85
C ASP A 210 -10.53 -28.32 12.55
N GLY A 211 -11.45 -27.40 12.86
CA GLY A 211 -11.20 -26.16 13.57
C GLY A 211 -10.97 -24.94 12.68
N TRP A 212 -10.70 -25.12 11.39
CA TRP A 212 -10.45 -23.99 10.48
C TRP A 212 -11.75 -23.38 9.95
N ILE A 213 -11.78 -22.06 9.78
CA ILE A 213 -12.95 -21.36 9.26
C ILE A 213 -13.01 -21.49 7.73
N ASP A 214 -13.95 -22.30 7.25
CA ASP A 214 -14.25 -22.49 5.82
C ASP A 214 -15.14 -21.37 5.25
N ILE A 215 -15.10 -21.17 3.94
CA ILE A 215 -15.89 -20.15 3.23
C ILE A 215 -16.92 -20.80 2.28
N PHE A 216 -18.15 -20.27 2.30
CA PHE A 216 -19.26 -20.71 1.47
C PHE A 216 -19.80 -19.59 0.59
N LEU A 217 -19.82 -19.77 -0.73
CA LEU A 217 -20.14 -18.71 -1.70
C LEU A 217 -21.44 -18.97 -2.47
N MET A 218 -22.31 -17.96 -2.54
CA MET A 218 -23.60 -17.99 -3.24
C MET A 218 -23.54 -17.19 -4.55
N HIS A 219 -24.17 -17.70 -5.61
CA HIS A 219 -24.03 -17.19 -6.98
C HIS A 219 -25.37 -17.02 -7.69
N TRP A 220 -25.49 -15.96 -8.50
CA TRP A 220 -26.74 -15.66 -9.20
C TRP A 220 -26.56 -15.48 -10.71
N GLY A 221 -27.35 -16.24 -11.48
CA GLY A 221 -27.41 -16.16 -12.94
C GLY A 221 -26.32 -16.95 -13.68
N VAL A 222 -25.52 -17.76 -12.97
CA VAL A 222 -24.39 -18.50 -13.56
C VAL A 222 -24.87 -19.82 -14.17
N ASN A 223 -24.80 -19.94 -15.50
CA ASN A 223 -25.16 -21.18 -16.19
C ASN A 223 -23.99 -22.18 -16.14
N ARG A 224 -24.12 -23.20 -15.29
CA ARG A 224 -23.11 -24.25 -15.11
C ARG A 224 -23.52 -25.54 -15.84
N GLY A 225 -22.56 -26.38 -16.21
CA GLY A 225 -22.87 -27.70 -16.76
C GLY A 225 -23.64 -28.58 -15.76
N PHE A 226 -24.39 -29.58 -16.22
CA PHE A 226 -24.83 -30.64 -15.31
C PHE A 226 -23.57 -31.36 -14.76
N ASN A 227 -23.43 -31.42 -13.44
CA ASN A 227 -22.22 -31.85 -12.72
C ASN A 227 -20.99 -30.94 -12.93
N ALA A 228 -21.17 -29.63 -13.14
CA ALA A 228 -20.09 -28.66 -13.04
C ALA A 228 -20.04 -28.06 -11.62
N ASN A 229 -18.83 -27.76 -11.15
CA ASN A 229 -18.54 -27.23 -9.82
C ASN A 229 -19.21 -25.85 -9.60
N THR A 230 -19.89 -25.66 -8.48
CA THR A 230 -20.53 -24.37 -8.13
C THR A 230 -19.65 -23.41 -7.33
N GLU A 231 -18.44 -23.79 -6.97
CA GLU A 231 -17.53 -22.97 -6.14
C GLU A 231 -18.21 -22.52 -4.84
N THR A 232 -19.09 -23.37 -4.32
CA THR A 232 -19.91 -23.13 -3.13
C THR A 232 -19.16 -23.39 -1.85
N VAL A 233 -18.22 -24.33 -1.80
CA VAL A 233 -17.49 -24.71 -0.58
C VAL A 233 -15.99 -24.60 -0.82
N TRP A 234 -15.36 -23.71 -0.07
CA TRP A 234 -13.92 -23.47 -0.01
C TRP A 234 -13.43 -23.90 1.35
N LYS A 235 -12.82 -25.08 1.39
CA LYS A 235 -12.22 -25.60 2.62
C LYS A 235 -10.96 -24.81 2.93
N ASN A 236 -10.80 -24.38 4.16
CA ASN A 236 -9.54 -23.88 4.68
C ASN A 236 -8.64 -25.09 5.01
N GLU A 237 -7.43 -25.15 4.44
CA GLU A 237 -6.46 -26.22 4.68
C GLU A 237 -5.39 -25.79 5.71
N GLY A 238 -5.57 -24.61 6.32
CA GLY A 238 -4.74 -23.98 7.34
C GLY A 238 -4.18 -22.63 6.90
N ASP A 239 -4.02 -21.70 7.83
CA ASP A 239 -3.28 -20.44 7.66
C ASP A 239 -3.77 -19.63 6.44
N GLY A 240 -5.08 -19.40 6.36
CA GLY A 240 -5.72 -18.66 5.25
C GLY A 240 -5.69 -19.31 3.87
N LEU A 241 -5.16 -20.53 3.71
CA LEU A 241 -5.06 -21.20 2.42
C LEU A 241 -6.32 -22.02 2.09
N PHE A 242 -7.09 -21.58 1.09
CA PHE A 242 -8.35 -22.20 0.70
C PHE A 242 -8.25 -23.12 -0.52
N ARG A 243 -9.04 -24.21 -0.48
CA ARG A 243 -9.25 -25.12 -1.61
C ARG A 243 -10.73 -25.34 -1.88
N ASN A 244 -11.16 -25.14 -3.13
CA ASN A 244 -12.51 -25.52 -3.55
C ASN A 244 -12.72 -27.03 -3.42
N VAL A 245 -13.67 -27.42 -2.57
CA VAL A 245 -14.08 -28.81 -2.31
C VAL A 245 -15.52 -29.11 -2.71
N SER A 246 -16.23 -28.17 -3.36
CA SER A 246 -17.67 -28.25 -3.69
C SER A 246 -18.11 -29.57 -4.34
N ASP A 247 -17.28 -30.12 -5.25
CA ASP A 247 -17.56 -31.39 -5.93
C ASP A 247 -17.39 -32.60 -4.98
N THR A 248 -16.33 -32.58 -4.17
CA THR A 248 -16.02 -33.66 -3.21
C THR A 248 -16.95 -33.65 -2.00
N ALA A 249 -17.36 -32.46 -1.54
CA ALA A 249 -18.33 -32.26 -0.47
C ALA A 249 -19.79 -32.40 -0.94
N GLY A 250 -20.06 -32.66 -2.22
CA GLY A 250 -21.42 -32.95 -2.72
C GLY A 250 -22.35 -31.73 -2.88
N ALA A 251 -21.81 -30.51 -2.82
CA ALA A 251 -22.57 -29.26 -2.99
C ALA A 251 -22.86 -28.94 -4.47
N SER A 252 -21.95 -29.28 -5.40
CA SER A 252 -21.94 -28.76 -6.79
C SER A 252 -23.24 -28.89 -7.59
N ASP A 253 -23.85 -30.06 -7.70
CA ASP A 253 -25.13 -30.20 -8.41
C ASP A 253 -26.36 -30.04 -7.47
N SER A 254 -26.11 -29.89 -6.17
CA SER A 254 -27.14 -29.74 -5.13
C SER A 254 -27.75 -28.34 -5.07
N LEU A 255 -27.24 -27.35 -5.81
CA LEU A 255 -27.78 -25.98 -5.86
C LEU A 255 -28.26 -25.50 -7.24
N LEU A 256 -28.00 -26.26 -8.32
CA LEU A 256 -28.42 -25.88 -9.68
C LEU A 256 -29.93 -26.12 -9.93
N GLU A 257 -30.57 -25.19 -10.64
CA GLU A 257 -31.92 -25.29 -11.21
C GLU A 257 -31.86 -25.24 -12.74
N GLU A 258 -32.27 -26.32 -13.41
CA GLU A 258 -32.20 -26.49 -14.88
C GLU A 258 -30.85 -26.11 -15.54
N LYS A 259 -29.74 -26.17 -14.76
CA LYS A 259 -28.32 -25.79 -15.03
C LYS A 259 -27.85 -24.44 -14.48
N THR A 260 -28.73 -23.57 -14.04
CA THR A 260 -28.32 -22.23 -13.58
C THR A 260 -28.34 -22.16 -12.04
N GLU A 261 -27.37 -21.46 -11.48
CA GLU A 261 -27.32 -21.14 -10.05
C GLU A 261 -28.01 -19.81 -9.77
N TYR A 262 -28.84 -19.77 -8.74
CA TYR A 262 -29.67 -18.62 -8.34
C TYR A 262 -29.74 -18.51 -6.81
N THR A 263 -28.63 -18.78 -6.14
CA THR A 263 -28.51 -18.78 -4.68
C THR A 263 -28.17 -17.37 -4.18
N PHE A 264 -28.66 -17.02 -2.98
CA PHE A 264 -28.49 -15.67 -2.43
C PHE A 264 -27.91 -15.67 -1.02
N THR A 265 -28.60 -16.22 -0.03
CA THR A 265 -28.13 -16.28 1.37
C THR A 265 -27.89 -17.73 1.75
N ALA A 266 -26.83 -17.98 2.52
CA ALA A 266 -26.59 -19.26 3.16
C ALA A 266 -26.46 -19.09 4.68
N ASN A 267 -26.94 -20.08 5.43
CA ASN A 267 -26.79 -20.17 6.87
C ASN A 267 -26.36 -21.60 7.25
N LEU A 268 -25.35 -21.71 8.13
CA LEU A 268 -24.78 -22.98 8.62
C LEU A 268 -25.29 -23.29 10.02
N PHE A 269 -26.24 -24.22 10.14
CA PHE A 269 -26.90 -24.55 11.42
C PHE A 269 -27.06 -26.05 11.61
N ASP A 270 -26.83 -26.54 12.83
CA ASP A 270 -27.20 -27.91 13.22
C ASP A 270 -28.71 -27.94 13.54
N ILE A 271 -29.50 -28.40 12.56
CA ILE A 271 -30.98 -28.42 12.57
C ILE A 271 -31.57 -29.79 13.00
N ASP A 272 -30.76 -30.81 13.24
CA ASP A 272 -31.24 -32.16 13.58
C ASP A 272 -30.58 -32.78 14.83
N GLY A 273 -29.66 -32.05 15.46
CA GLY A 273 -28.99 -32.45 16.69
C GLY A 273 -27.88 -33.48 16.47
N ASP A 274 -27.39 -33.67 15.24
CA ASP A 274 -26.27 -34.57 14.93
C ASP A 274 -24.88 -33.91 14.97
N ILE A 275 -24.81 -32.71 15.57
CA ILE A 275 -23.66 -31.79 15.73
C ILE A 275 -23.13 -31.15 14.44
N HIS A 276 -23.26 -31.79 13.28
CA HIS A 276 -22.73 -31.27 12.03
C HIS A 276 -23.56 -30.08 11.50
N LYS A 277 -22.92 -29.14 10.80
CA LYS A 277 -23.62 -27.97 10.26
C LYS A 277 -24.27 -28.28 8.93
N ASP A 278 -25.58 -28.11 8.88
CA ASP A 278 -26.37 -28.18 7.66
C ASP A 278 -26.44 -26.81 6.98
N LEU A 279 -26.45 -26.82 5.65
CA LEU A 279 -26.44 -25.61 4.84
C LEU A 279 -27.85 -25.29 4.35
N LEU A 280 -28.44 -24.25 4.93
CA LEU A 280 -29.73 -23.68 4.53
C LEU A 280 -29.50 -22.55 3.52
N VAL A 281 -30.03 -22.67 2.30
CA VAL A 281 -29.73 -21.75 1.19
C VAL A 281 -30.99 -21.15 0.59
N SER A 282 -31.13 -19.83 0.62
CA SER A 282 -32.20 -19.12 -0.08
C SER A 282 -31.93 -19.05 -1.59
N ALA A 283 -32.99 -19.10 -2.41
CA ALA A 283 -32.86 -19.07 -3.86
C ALA A 283 -33.96 -18.23 -4.55
N ASP A 284 -33.55 -17.45 -5.57
CA ASP A 284 -34.44 -16.58 -6.34
C ASP A 284 -35.37 -17.39 -7.25
N PHE A 285 -34.80 -18.15 -8.18
CA PHE A 285 -35.56 -19.04 -9.06
C PHE A 285 -35.40 -20.49 -8.60
N GLY A 286 -36.54 -21.16 -8.42
CA GLY A 286 -36.61 -22.50 -7.84
C GLY A 286 -37.35 -22.44 -6.50
N THR A 287 -36.95 -23.32 -5.59
CA THR A 287 -37.24 -23.20 -4.15
C THR A 287 -35.92 -23.03 -3.42
N SER A 288 -35.93 -22.45 -2.23
CA SER A 288 -34.79 -22.53 -1.30
C SER A 288 -34.44 -24.00 -1.04
N GLN A 289 -33.19 -24.26 -0.65
CA GLN A 289 -32.60 -25.60 -0.55
C GLN A 289 -32.03 -25.87 0.84
N ILE A 290 -32.12 -27.14 1.24
CA ILE A 290 -31.50 -27.67 2.46
C ILE A 290 -30.48 -28.71 2.00
N LEU A 291 -29.21 -28.50 2.31
CA LEU A 291 -28.12 -29.44 2.07
C LEU A 291 -27.69 -29.99 3.43
N LYS A 292 -28.03 -31.25 3.70
CA LYS A 292 -27.69 -31.90 4.96
C LYS A 292 -26.24 -32.40 4.94
N ASN A 293 -25.41 -32.04 5.91
CA ASN A 293 -24.13 -32.67 6.17
C ASN A 293 -24.38 -34.04 6.82
N ILE A 294 -23.91 -35.12 6.21
CA ILE A 294 -24.32 -36.49 6.57
C ILE A 294 -23.26 -37.31 7.31
N ASP A 295 -22.04 -36.79 7.41
CA ASP A 295 -20.88 -37.48 7.99
C ASP A 295 -19.76 -36.52 8.43
N GLY A 296 -20.06 -35.23 8.59
CA GLY A 296 -19.09 -34.21 8.96
C GLY A 296 -18.12 -33.84 7.84
N ALA A 297 -18.46 -34.07 6.57
CA ALA A 297 -17.66 -33.61 5.43
C ALA A 297 -18.44 -33.59 4.10
N ASN A 298 -19.57 -34.31 4.00
CA ASN A 298 -20.33 -34.44 2.75
C ASN A 298 -21.76 -33.94 2.91
N PHE A 299 -22.14 -32.98 2.09
CA PHE A 299 -23.50 -32.48 1.93
C PHE A 299 -24.34 -33.37 1.01
N ARG A 300 -25.65 -33.43 1.28
CA ARG A 300 -26.67 -33.99 0.37
C ARG A 300 -27.94 -33.15 0.40
N ARG A 301 -28.46 -32.80 -0.78
CA ARG A 301 -29.76 -32.14 -0.94
C ARG A 301 -30.87 -32.94 -0.23
N PHE A 302 -31.47 -32.34 0.80
CA PHE A 302 -32.53 -32.92 1.64
C PHE A 302 -33.90 -32.23 1.45
N THR A 303 -33.93 -31.10 0.74
CA THR A 303 -35.11 -30.26 0.45
C THR A 303 -36.40 -31.03 0.10
N ASP A 304 -37.42 -30.97 0.96
CA ASP A 304 -38.78 -31.39 0.60
C ASP A 304 -39.53 -30.24 -0.08
N ARG A 305 -39.50 -30.21 -1.42
CA ARG A 305 -40.19 -29.20 -2.27
C ARG A 305 -41.73 -29.17 -2.15
N ARG A 306 -42.32 -29.98 -1.27
CA ARG A 306 -43.75 -29.91 -0.90
C ARG A 306 -43.99 -29.00 0.32
N VAL A 307 -42.95 -28.78 1.12
CA VAL A 307 -42.95 -27.90 2.29
C VAL A 307 -42.18 -26.63 1.95
N ILE A 308 -40.90 -26.78 1.55
CA ILE A 308 -40.05 -25.68 1.11
C ILE A 308 -40.50 -25.26 -0.29
N LYS A 309 -41.29 -24.17 -0.34
CA LYS A 309 -42.10 -23.75 -1.49
C LYS A 309 -42.10 -22.22 -1.69
N ASP A 310 -41.23 -21.51 -0.98
CA ASP A 310 -40.84 -20.15 -1.36
C ASP A 310 -40.43 -20.13 -2.84
N GLN A 311 -40.67 -18.98 -3.46
CA GLN A 311 -40.22 -18.61 -4.80
C GLN A 311 -39.78 -17.17 -4.69
N ALA A 312 -38.68 -16.79 -5.36
CA ALA A 312 -37.99 -15.54 -5.10
C ALA A 312 -37.66 -15.40 -3.61
N GLY A 313 -36.86 -16.33 -3.08
CA GLY A 313 -36.28 -16.25 -1.73
C GLY A 313 -34.98 -15.47 -1.75
N MET A 314 -34.84 -14.43 -0.91
CA MET A 314 -33.68 -13.53 -0.93
C MET A 314 -32.82 -13.64 0.33
N GLY A 315 -33.24 -13.00 1.42
CA GLY A 315 -32.61 -13.10 2.73
C GLY A 315 -33.18 -14.24 3.55
N ALA A 316 -32.44 -14.62 4.59
CA ALA A 316 -32.87 -15.61 5.56
C ALA A 316 -32.37 -15.25 6.96
N ALA A 317 -33.12 -15.69 7.96
CA ALA A 317 -32.74 -15.66 9.37
C ALA A 317 -33.11 -17.00 10.01
N VAL A 318 -32.24 -17.51 10.88
CA VAL A 318 -32.40 -18.80 11.57
C VAL A 318 -32.35 -18.56 13.07
N GLY A 319 -33.24 -19.19 13.83
CA GLY A 319 -33.36 -18.96 15.27
C GLY A 319 -34.40 -19.84 15.92
N ASP A 320 -34.35 -19.95 17.25
CA ASP A 320 -35.39 -20.59 18.05
C ASP A 320 -36.48 -19.54 18.35
N PHE A 321 -37.55 -19.51 17.53
CA PHE A 321 -38.57 -18.46 17.60
C PHE A 321 -39.68 -18.75 18.63
N ASP A 322 -39.88 -20.01 19.03
CA ASP A 322 -40.89 -20.40 20.03
C ASP A 322 -40.29 -20.95 21.35
N ASN A 323 -38.95 -20.94 21.46
CA ASN A 323 -38.16 -21.41 22.61
C ASN A 323 -38.38 -22.90 22.92
N ASP A 324 -38.52 -23.75 21.89
CA ASP A 324 -38.69 -25.21 22.06
C ASP A 324 -37.35 -25.99 22.09
N GLY A 325 -36.26 -25.35 21.68
CA GLY A 325 -34.89 -25.87 21.71
C GLY A 325 -34.35 -26.39 20.37
N ASP A 326 -35.11 -26.26 19.27
CA ASP A 326 -34.59 -26.43 17.91
C ASP A 326 -34.46 -25.09 17.13
N PHE A 327 -33.98 -25.15 15.89
CA PHE A 327 -33.80 -23.96 15.04
C PHE A 327 -34.76 -23.97 13.85
N ASP A 328 -35.59 -22.94 13.81
CA ASP A 328 -36.53 -22.59 12.75
C ASP A 328 -35.86 -21.73 11.67
N TRP A 329 -36.47 -21.70 10.47
CA TRP A 329 -35.94 -20.95 9.33
C TRP A 329 -36.95 -19.97 8.73
N PHE A 330 -36.63 -18.68 8.81
CA PHE A 330 -37.35 -17.61 8.13
C PHE A 330 -36.66 -17.24 6.80
N VAL A 331 -37.45 -17.08 5.73
CA VAL A 331 -36.98 -16.70 4.40
C VAL A 331 -37.82 -15.52 3.86
N THR A 332 -37.17 -14.43 3.44
CA THR A 332 -37.86 -13.29 2.81
C THR A 332 -38.18 -13.57 1.35
N SER A 333 -39.32 -13.06 0.87
CA SER A 333 -39.76 -13.31 -0.51
C SER A 333 -40.74 -12.24 -1.04
N ILE A 334 -40.93 -12.21 -2.35
CA ILE A 334 -41.84 -11.29 -3.04
C ILE A 334 -43.31 -11.62 -2.72
N TYR A 335 -43.95 -10.74 -1.96
CA TYR A 335 -45.38 -10.77 -1.68
C TYR A 335 -46.20 -10.34 -2.90
N ASN A 336 -46.80 -11.31 -3.59
CA ASN A 336 -47.68 -11.06 -4.73
C ASN A 336 -48.91 -11.97 -4.68
N LEU A 337 -50.10 -11.35 -4.60
CA LEU A 337 -51.39 -12.04 -4.50
C LEU A 337 -51.98 -12.52 -5.85
N ASN A 338 -51.26 -12.38 -6.99
CA ASN A 338 -51.89 -12.58 -8.31
C ASN A 338 -51.02 -13.08 -9.48
N ARG A 339 -49.87 -13.74 -9.24
CA ARG A 339 -49.23 -14.56 -10.29
C ARG A 339 -49.83 -15.98 -10.27
N GLY A 340 -50.80 -16.25 -11.15
CA GLY A 340 -51.30 -17.62 -11.38
C GLY A 340 -52.28 -18.18 -10.35
N GLY A 341 -52.49 -17.50 -9.21
CA GLY A 341 -53.46 -17.89 -8.18
C GLY A 341 -52.87 -18.61 -6.96
N GLU A 342 -51.55 -18.59 -6.81
CA GLU A 342 -50.84 -19.05 -5.60
C GLU A 342 -50.38 -17.83 -4.78
N TYR A 343 -50.26 -18.00 -3.45
CA TYR A 343 -49.89 -16.93 -2.51
C TYR A 343 -48.37 -16.91 -2.29
N PHE A 344 -47.70 -15.86 -2.78
CA PHE A 344 -46.27 -15.61 -2.58
C PHE A 344 -46.04 -14.56 -1.50
N GLY A 345 -44.88 -14.61 -0.86
CA GLY A 345 -44.50 -13.83 0.32
C GLY A 345 -43.49 -14.60 1.17
N ASN A 346 -43.04 -13.98 2.26
CA ASN A 346 -42.10 -14.59 3.22
C ASN A 346 -42.55 -15.99 3.67
N ARG A 347 -41.62 -16.77 4.23
CA ARG A 347 -41.89 -18.06 4.85
C ARG A 347 -41.30 -18.15 6.25
N LEU A 348 -42.01 -18.80 7.15
CA LEU A 348 -41.46 -19.33 8.39
C LEU A 348 -41.67 -20.85 8.39
N TYR A 349 -40.54 -21.56 8.38
CA TYR A 349 -40.47 -23.01 8.42
C TYR A 349 -40.13 -23.43 9.84
N GLN A 350 -41.10 -24.02 10.54
CA GLN A 350 -40.91 -24.58 11.87
C GLN A 350 -40.22 -25.93 11.77
N ASN A 351 -39.19 -26.20 12.56
CA ASN A 351 -38.50 -27.48 12.62
C ASN A 351 -39.21 -28.45 13.60
N ASN A 352 -38.58 -29.59 13.91
CA ASN A 352 -39.04 -30.54 14.92
C ASN A 352 -37.91 -31.34 15.58
N GLY A 353 -36.72 -30.74 15.62
CA GLY A 353 -35.51 -31.25 16.25
C GLY A 353 -34.82 -32.38 15.48
N ILE A 354 -35.29 -32.72 14.28
CA ILE A 354 -34.69 -33.74 13.40
C ILE A 354 -34.61 -33.30 11.92
N GLY A 355 -34.51 -31.99 11.67
CA GLY A 355 -34.37 -31.41 10.33
C GLY A 355 -35.58 -31.60 9.41
N ILE A 356 -36.78 -31.82 9.96
CA ILE A 356 -38.02 -31.99 9.18
C ILE A 356 -38.94 -30.81 9.43
N PHE A 357 -38.92 -29.87 8.49
CA PHE A 357 -39.68 -28.63 8.56
C PHE A 357 -41.18 -28.76 8.26
N SER A 358 -41.94 -27.80 8.76
CA SER A 358 -43.36 -27.51 8.47
C SER A 358 -43.52 -26.03 8.15
N ASP A 359 -44.27 -25.69 7.10
CA ASP A 359 -44.60 -24.29 6.78
C ASP A 359 -45.72 -23.77 7.70
N ILE A 360 -45.37 -22.87 8.62
CA ILE A 360 -46.29 -22.24 9.59
C ILE A 360 -46.60 -20.78 9.25
N THR A 361 -46.18 -20.28 8.08
CA THR A 361 -46.23 -18.85 7.70
C THR A 361 -47.59 -18.18 7.97
N GLU A 362 -48.69 -18.77 7.49
CA GLU A 362 -50.05 -18.24 7.66
C GLU A 362 -50.55 -18.32 9.12
N GLN A 363 -49.96 -19.19 9.94
CA GLN A 363 -50.29 -19.37 11.35
C GLN A 363 -49.55 -18.33 12.20
N ALA A 364 -48.29 -18.05 11.83
CA ALA A 364 -47.42 -17.06 12.45
C ALA A 364 -47.74 -15.61 12.04
N HIS A 365 -48.52 -15.38 10.96
CA HIS A 365 -48.85 -14.06 10.39
C HIS A 365 -47.63 -13.26 9.86
N VAL A 366 -46.64 -13.95 9.28
CA VAL A 366 -45.40 -13.33 8.77
C VAL A 366 -45.33 -13.22 7.24
N GLU A 367 -46.38 -13.63 6.51
CA GLU A 367 -46.38 -13.69 5.04
C GLU A 367 -46.23 -12.31 4.36
N GLY A 368 -46.61 -11.23 5.06
CA GLY A 368 -46.76 -9.87 4.55
C GLY A 368 -45.45 -9.08 4.31
N GLY A 369 -44.54 -9.60 3.48
CA GLY A 369 -43.22 -9.00 3.25
C GLY A 369 -43.22 -7.68 2.47
N ALA A 370 -43.99 -7.58 1.38
CA ALA A 370 -43.71 -6.74 0.19
C ALA A 370 -42.57 -7.32 -0.66
N TRP A 371 -41.41 -6.67 -0.82
CA TRP A 371 -40.28 -7.23 -1.58
C TRP A 371 -39.05 -7.26 -0.67
N GLY A 372 -38.98 -8.33 0.13
CA GLY A 372 -37.98 -8.46 1.20
C GLY A 372 -36.59 -8.82 0.69
N TRP A 373 -35.56 -8.34 1.40
CA TRP A 373 -34.15 -8.67 1.16
C TRP A 373 -33.52 -9.19 2.45
N GLY A 374 -32.42 -8.60 2.96
CA GLY A 374 -31.80 -9.01 4.22
C GLY A 374 -32.77 -9.00 5.41
N ALA A 375 -32.57 -9.94 6.34
CA ALA A 375 -33.40 -10.14 7.52
C ALA A 375 -32.54 -10.57 8.72
N CYS A 376 -32.78 -10.01 9.90
CA CYS A 376 -32.14 -10.42 11.15
C CYS A 376 -33.19 -10.93 12.16
N ALA A 377 -32.79 -11.84 13.04
CA ALA A 377 -33.59 -12.33 14.15
C ALA A 377 -32.92 -11.92 15.46
N MET A 378 -33.57 -11.06 16.24
CA MET A 378 -33.05 -10.47 17.48
C MET A 378 -34.19 -10.29 18.49
N ASP A 379 -33.86 -10.22 19.77
CA ASP A 379 -34.80 -9.96 20.86
C ASP A 379 -34.76 -8.44 21.16
N PHE A 380 -35.62 -7.65 20.49
CA PHE A 380 -35.52 -6.17 20.52
C PHE A 380 -36.18 -5.54 21.76
N ASP A 381 -37.04 -6.25 22.48
CA ASP A 381 -37.75 -5.75 23.67
C ASP A 381 -37.41 -6.47 24.99
N HIS A 382 -36.44 -7.39 24.94
CA HIS A 382 -35.89 -8.20 26.02
C HIS A 382 -36.89 -9.14 26.70
N ASP A 383 -37.91 -9.60 25.95
CA ASP A 383 -38.93 -10.54 26.42
C ASP A 383 -38.51 -12.02 26.36
N GLY A 384 -37.34 -12.29 25.78
CA GLY A 384 -36.72 -13.61 25.69
C GLY A 384 -37.08 -14.41 24.44
N PHE A 385 -37.93 -13.88 23.56
CA PHE A 385 -38.27 -14.48 22.27
C PHE A 385 -37.64 -13.68 21.12
N LEU A 386 -37.34 -14.36 20.01
CA LEU A 386 -36.80 -13.68 18.83
C LEU A 386 -37.91 -13.01 18.02
N ASP A 387 -37.72 -11.73 17.72
CA ASP A 387 -38.41 -10.97 16.68
C ASP A 387 -37.72 -11.18 15.33
N ILE A 388 -38.39 -10.78 14.25
CA ILE A 388 -37.84 -10.82 12.89
C ILE A 388 -37.92 -9.42 12.27
N PHE A 389 -36.77 -8.82 11.99
CA PHE A 389 -36.68 -7.61 11.17
C PHE A 389 -36.24 -7.95 9.74
N HIS A 390 -36.81 -7.30 8.72
CA HIS A 390 -36.27 -7.36 7.36
C HIS A 390 -36.46 -6.06 6.55
N VAL A 391 -35.50 -5.78 5.68
CA VAL A 391 -35.50 -4.65 4.75
C VAL A 391 -36.35 -4.94 3.49
N ASN A 392 -36.66 -3.91 2.71
CA ASN A 392 -37.55 -4.00 1.54
C ASN A 392 -37.13 -3.06 0.40
N GLY A 393 -37.55 -3.39 -0.84
CA GLY A 393 -37.66 -2.42 -1.95
C GLY A 393 -37.26 -2.95 -3.33
N TRP A 394 -37.92 -2.45 -4.39
CA TRP A 394 -37.50 -2.65 -5.79
C TRP A 394 -37.81 -1.41 -6.65
N ARG A 395 -37.19 -1.26 -7.84
CA ARG A 395 -37.36 -0.09 -8.72
C ARG A 395 -38.82 0.22 -9.08
N ASP A 396 -39.64 -0.84 -9.22
CA ASP A 396 -41.07 -0.76 -9.52
C ASP A 396 -41.95 -0.62 -8.25
N TYR A 397 -41.33 -0.62 -7.06
CA TYR A 397 -41.98 -0.73 -5.76
C TYR A 397 -41.29 0.21 -4.73
N ARG A 398 -41.24 1.51 -5.06
CA ARG A 398 -40.43 2.54 -4.38
C ARG A 398 -40.98 3.09 -3.06
N GLU A 399 -42.21 2.75 -2.68
CA GLU A 399 -42.78 3.09 -1.37
C GLU A 399 -43.09 1.79 -0.64
N SER A 400 -42.05 1.14 -0.10
CA SER A 400 -42.19 -0.05 0.73
C SER A 400 -41.27 0.00 1.93
N SER A 401 -41.84 0.33 3.09
CA SER A 401 -41.12 0.30 4.36
C SER A 401 -40.65 -1.10 4.77
N PRO A 402 -39.65 -1.23 5.66
CA PRO A 402 -39.22 -2.50 6.23
C PRO A 402 -40.31 -3.19 7.07
N ARG A 403 -40.02 -4.39 7.56
CA ARG A 403 -40.86 -5.12 8.53
C ARG A 403 -40.09 -5.36 9.81
N LEU A 404 -40.76 -5.11 10.93
CA LEU A 404 -40.41 -5.65 12.24
C LEU A 404 -41.62 -6.48 12.65
N PHE A 405 -41.49 -7.80 12.58
CA PHE A 405 -42.44 -8.77 13.09
C PHE A 405 -42.09 -9.05 14.54
N TRP A 406 -42.83 -8.42 15.44
CA TRP A 406 -42.71 -8.60 16.88
C TRP A 406 -43.42 -9.87 17.34
N ASN A 407 -42.75 -10.69 18.14
CA ASN A 407 -43.23 -11.98 18.64
C ASN A 407 -44.24 -11.76 19.78
N ARG A 408 -45.41 -12.42 19.70
CA ARG A 408 -46.47 -12.27 20.73
C ARG A 408 -46.40 -13.33 21.83
N VAL A 409 -45.38 -14.18 21.81
CA VAL A 409 -45.18 -15.34 22.71
C VAL A 409 -46.35 -16.33 22.72
N ASP A 410 -47.22 -16.29 21.71
CA ASP A 410 -48.39 -17.16 21.51
C ASP A 410 -48.34 -17.98 20.21
N GLY A 411 -47.18 -17.99 19.54
CA GLY A 411 -46.97 -18.60 18.22
C GLY A 411 -47.37 -17.70 17.05
N THR A 412 -47.70 -16.42 17.30
CA THR A 412 -48.03 -15.44 16.25
C THR A 412 -47.18 -14.17 16.37
N PHE A 413 -46.99 -13.48 15.26
CA PHE A 413 -46.23 -12.23 15.19
C PHE A 413 -47.13 -11.03 14.88
N SER A 414 -46.57 -9.83 14.99
CA SER A 414 -47.22 -8.60 14.53
C SER A 414 -46.25 -7.62 13.92
N GLN A 415 -46.58 -7.15 12.72
CA GLN A 415 -45.86 -6.05 12.10
C GLN A 415 -46.06 -4.76 12.93
N ILE A 416 -44.95 -4.18 13.39
CA ILE A 416 -44.95 -2.95 14.20
C ILE A 416 -43.95 -1.86 13.76
N ALA A 417 -43.10 -2.06 12.75
CA ALA A 417 -41.99 -1.14 12.40
C ALA A 417 -42.34 0.37 12.46
N SER A 418 -43.40 0.79 11.74
CA SER A 418 -43.81 2.20 11.70
C SER A 418 -44.46 2.72 12.98
N LYS A 419 -44.83 1.83 13.91
CA LYS A 419 -45.37 2.18 15.25
C LYS A 419 -44.26 2.41 16.25
N VAL A 420 -43.09 1.81 16.02
CA VAL A 420 -41.88 1.95 16.86
C VAL A 420 -40.85 2.91 16.24
N GLY A 421 -41.23 3.75 15.28
CA GLY A 421 -40.36 4.79 14.72
C GLY A 421 -39.55 4.41 13.49
N ILE A 422 -39.56 3.15 13.04
CA ILE A 422 -38.85 2.73 11.83
C ILE A 422 -39.68 3.09 10.59
N ASP A 423 -39.24 4.14 9.89
CA ASP A 423 -40.01 4.86 8.86
C ASP A 423 -39.35 4.88 7.47
N ASP A 424 -38.25 4.14 7.27
CA ASP A 424 -37.56 4.05 5.97
C ASP A 424 -38.52 3.65 4.84
N THR A 425 -38.28 4.18 3.64
CA THR A 425 -38.97 3.81 2.40
C THR A 425 -37.98 3.69 1.23
N GLY A 426 -36.71 3.45 1.50
CA GLY A 426 -35.63 3.39 0.52
C GLY A 426 -35.63 2.11 -0.32
N GLN A 427 -34.43 1.63 -0.65
CA GLN A 427 -34.20 0.43 -1.47
C GLN A 427 -33.27 -0.52 -0.73
N GLY A 428 -33.73 -1.00 0.43
CA GLY A 428 -32.91 -1.79 1.34
C GLY A 428 -32.42 -3.09 0.71
N ARG A 429 -31.16 -3.43 0.97
CA ARG A 429 -30.53 -4.70 0.58
C ARG A 429 -29.88 -5.35 1.79
N GLY A 430 -28.83 -4.71 2.29
CA GLY A 430 -28.06 -5.17 3.42
C GLY A 430 -28.59 -4.64 4.75
N ILE A 431 -28.22 -5.34 5.81
CA ILE A 431 -28.61 -5.02 7.19
C ILE A 431 -27.58 -5.59 8.18
N ALA A 432 -27.28 -4.80 9.21
CA ALA A 432 -26.63 -5.28 10.43
C ALA A 432 -27.53 -4.94 11.65
N CYS A 433 -27.68 -5.89 12.58
CA CYS A 433 -28.41 -5.72 13.84
C CYS A 433 -27.44 -6.02 15.00
N PHE A 434 -27.16 -5.03 15.85
CA PHE A 434 -26.13 -5.10 16.90
C PHE A 434 -26.35 -4.01 17.96
N ASP A 435 -25.72 -4.15 19.12
CA ASP A 435 -25.72 -3.17 20.22
C ASP A 435 -24.53 -2.20 20.02
N ALA A 436 -24.80 -0.97 19.53
CA ALA A 436 -23.74 -0.09 18.99
C ALA A 436 -23.15 0.90 20.00
N ASP A 437 -23.82 1.19 21.13
CA ASP A 437 -23.27 1.97 22.24
C ASP A 437 -23.10 1.17 23.55
N ARG A 438 -23.21 -0.17 23.46
CA ARG A 438 -22.99 -1.15 24.55
C ARG A 438 -23.90 -0.95 25.76
N ASP A 439 -25.03 -0.30 25.54
CA ASP A 439 -26.07 -0.08 26.55
C ASP A 439 -26.92 -1.34 26.75
N GLY A 440 -27.04 -2.15 25.70
CA GLY A 440 -27.62 -3.48 25.71
C GLY A 440 -28.95 -3.64 24.99
N ASP A 441 -29.54 -2.60 24.41
CA ASP A 441 -30.60 -2.76 23.43
C ASP A 441 -30.05 -2.87 21.99
N ILE A 442 -30.80 -3.53 21.08
CA ILE A 442 -30.29 -3.86 19.74
C ILE A 442 -30.70 -2.80 18.72
N ASP A 443 -29.71 -2.19 18.09
CA ASP A 443 -29.83 -1.22 17.00
C ASP A 443 -29.97 -1.88 15.62
N ILE A 444 -30.34 -1.07 14.64
CA ILE A 444 -30.50 -1.50 13.24
C ILE A 444 -29.81 -0.53 12.28
N LEU A 445 -28.83 -1.04 11.53
CA LEU A 445 -28.29 -0.36 10.35
C LEU A 445 -28.91 -0.94 9.08
N ILE A 446 -29.56 -0.09 8.28
CA ILE A 446 -30.08 -0.41 6.94
C ILE A 446 -29.11 0.14 5.89
N VAL A 447 -28.77 -0.69 4.89
CA VAL A 447 -28.01 -0.27 3.71
C VAL A 447 -28.90 -0.34 2.46
N ASN A 448 -29.15 0.82 1.86
CA ASN A 448 -29.96 1.00 0.67
C ASN A 448 -29.12 1.00 -0.61
N ALA A 449 -29.60 0.39 -1.68
CA ALA A 449 -29.01 0.52 -3.02
C ALA A 449 -29.26 1.91 -3.68
N SER A 450 -29.59 2.94 -2.89
CA SER A 450 -29.91 4.31 -3.34
C SER A 450 -29.79 5.30 -2.18
N GLU A 451 -29.69 6.60 -2.48
CA GLU A 451 -29.77 7.64 -1.44
C GLU A 451 -31.16 7.72 -0.75
N PRO A 452 -31.24 7.91 0.58
CA PRO A 452 -30.13 7.88 1.53
C PRO A 452 -29.58 6.46 1.71
N HIS A 453 -28.25 6.31 1.60
CA HIS A 453 -27.60 5.00 1.55
C HIS A 453 -27.55 4.29 2.91
N LEU A 454 -26.98 4.92 3.94
CA LEU A 454 -26.91 4.39 5.30
C LEU A 454 -28.01 5.00 6.18
N LEU A 455 -28.74 4.16 6.90
CA LEU A 455 -29.73 4.57 7.89
C LEU A 455 -29.52 3.80 9.19
N PHE A 456 -29.06 4.52 10.21
CA PHE A 456 -28.94 4.00 11.56
C PHE A 456 -30.19 4.34 12.38
N TYR A 457 -30.89 3.31 12.84
CA TYR A 457 -32.00 3.39 13.77
C TYR A 457 -31.50 2.89 15.12
N ARG A 458 -31.22 3.84 16.03
CA ARG A 458 -30.86 3.50 17.39
C ARG A 458 -32.11 3.10 18.16
N ASN A 459 -32.03 2.05 18.95
CA ASN A 459 -33.03 1.72 19.93
C ASN A 459 -32.88 2.72 21.10
N ASP A 460 -34.00 3.31 21.55
CA ASP A 460 -34.03 4.32 22.63
C ASP A 460 -35.01 3.86 23.73
N SER A 461 -35.09 2.54 23.94
CA SER A 461 -36.23 1.93 24.59
C SER A 461 -36.12 1.96 26.11
N VAL A 462 -37.14 2.53 26.76
CA VAL A 462 -37.11 2.71 28.21
C VAL A 462 -37.74 1.51 28.92
N GLY A 463 -36.91 0.74 29.63
CA GLY A 463 -37.34 -0.25 30.61
C GLY A 463 -37.63 -1.65 30.06
N LEU A 464 -36.98 -2.03 28.94
CA LEU A 464 -37.02 -3.38 28.36
C LEU A 464 -36.69 -4.48 29.38
N GLY A 465 -35.73 -4.22 30.27
CA GLY A 465 -35.38 -5.13 31.36
C GLY A 465 -33.87 -5.30 31.47
N ASN A 466 -33.47 -6.53 31.75
CA ASN A 466 -32.09 -6.96 31.81
C ASN A 466 -31.70 -7.73 30.54
N TYR A 467 -30.42 -7.74 30.21
CA TYR A 467 -29.87 -8.42 29.04
C TYR A 467 -28.58 -9.17 29.36
N LEU A 468 -28.11 -9.95 28.40
CA LEU A 468 -26.76 -10.49 28.36
C LEU A 468 -26.30 -10.69 26.91
N THR A 469 -25.19 -10.04 26.53
CA THR A 469 -24.48 -10.33 25.27
C THR A 469 -23.32 -11.25 25.59
N ILE A 470 -23.12 -12.31 24.81
CA ILE A 470 -22.03 -13.30 25.01
C ILE A 470 -21.11 -13.32 23.79
N LYS A 471 -19.82 -13.03 24.03
CA LYS A 471 -18.70 -13.27 23.11
C LYS A 471 -18.05 -14.62 23.47
N LEU A 472 -17.63 -15.41 22.49
CA LEU A 472 -16.96 -16.70 22.73
C LEU A 472 -15.47 -16.61 22.37
N ARG A 473 -14.62 -17.34 23.10
CA ARG A 473 -13.20 -17.51 22.80
C ARG A 473 -12.80 -18.99 22.83
N GLY A 474 -12.61 -19.57 21.65
CA GLY A 474 -12.18 -20.95 21.42
C GLY A 474 -10.70 -21.19 21.71
N ALA A 475 -10.36 -22.41 22.08
CA ALA A 475 -9.02 -22.87 22.45
C ALA A 475 -8.11 -23.13 21.23
N GLY A 476 -8.68 -23.70 20.16
CA GLY A 476 -7.99 -23.93 18.88
C GLY A 476 -8.05 -22.71 17.94
N VAL A 477 -7.92 -23.00 16.64
CA VAL A 477 -7.93 -22.01 15.54
C VAL A 477 -9.33 -21.48 15.20
N ASN A 478 -10.41 -22.13 15.62
CA ASN A 478 -11.75 -21.52 15.65
C ASN A 478 -11.86 -20.56 16.86
N THR A 479 -11.15 -19.43 16.80
CA THR A 479 -10.91 -18.60 18.00
C THR A 479 -12.14 -17.87 18.50
N TYR A 480 -13.10 -17.58 17.61
CA TYR A 480 -14.40 -16.99 17.95
C TYR A 480 -15.43 -18.07 18.33
N GLY A 481 -15.12 -19.36 18.21
CA GLY A 481 -16.05 -20.46 18.53
C GLY A 481 -17.26 -20.53 17.60
N VAL A 482 -17.10 -20.14 16.34
CA VAL A 482 -18.13 -20.17 15.29
C VAL A 482 -18.73 -21.57 15.20
N GLY A 483 -20.06 -21.65 15.12
CA GLY A 483 -20.82 -22.89 15.16
C GLY A 483 -21.25 -23.36 16.56
N SER A 484 -20.69 -22.80 17.64
CA SER A 484 -21.04 -23.20 19.01
C SER A 484 -22.48 -22.81 19.38
N LYS A 485 -23.14 -23.62 20.22
CA LYS A 485 -24.50 -23.35 20.74
C LYS A 485 -24.41 -22.80 22.16
N VAL A 486 -25.06 -21.67 22.41
CA VAL A 486 -25.14 -21.02 23.72
C VAL A 486 -26.58 -21.11 24.23
N THR A 487 -26.75 -21.76 25.37
CA THR A 487 -28.04 -21.86 26.09
C THR A 487 -28.00 -21.01 27.35
N VAL A 488 -28.94 -20.09 27.49
CA VAL A 488 -29.11 -19.24 28.67
C VAL A 488 -30.41 -19.62 29.36
N THR A 489 -30.35 -20.02 30.62
CA THR A 489 -31.51 -20.43 31.42
C THR A 489 -31.74 -19.48 32.58
N THR A 490 -32.96 -18.96 32.69
CA THR A 490 -33.41 -18.09 33.80
C THR A 490 -34.52 -18.79 34.60
N GLU A 491 -35.16 -18.08 35.52
CA GLU A 491 -36.35 -18.59 36.19
C GLU A 491 -37.64 -18.51 35.36
N PHE A 492 -37.56 -17.94 34.14
CA PHE A 492 -38.70 -17.81 33.21
C PHE A 492 -38.66 -18.80 32.04
N GLY A 493 -37.50 -19.35 31.70
CA GLY A 493 -37.32 -20.29 30.60
C GLY A 493 -35.84 -20.49 30.23
N SER A 494 -35.61 -21.27 29.18
CA SER A 494 -34.33 -21.40 28.50
C SER A 494 -34.44 -20.76 27.11
N GLN A 495 -33.38 -20.14 26.66
CA GLN A 495 -33.21 -19.60 25.31
C GLN A 495 -31.95 -20.21 24.71
N ILE A 496 -31.97 -20.52 23.41
CA ILE A 496 -30.79 -20.98 22.68
C ILE A 496 -30.46 -20.04 21.51
N ARG A 497 -29.16 -19.83 21.29
CA ARG A 497 -28.61 -19.15 20.10
C ARG A 497 -27.44 -20.00 19.60
N GLN A 498 -27.23 -20.08 18.29
CA GLN A 498 -25.98 -20.57 17.73
C GLN A 498 -25.17 -19.37 17.25
N LEU A 499 -23.88 -19.33 17.55
CA LEU A 499 -22.98 -18.38 16.91
C LEU A 499 -22.75 -18.84 15.47
N GLY A 500 -23.23 -18.09 14.47
CA GLY A 500 -23.12 -18.45 13.05
C GLY A 500 -22.35 -17.38 12.27
N GLY A 501 -21.43 -17.79 11.38
CA GLY A 501 -20.56 -16.90 10.61
C GLY A 501 -21.16 -16.30 9.32
N SER A 502 -22.48 -16.10 9.28
CA SER A 502 -23.17 -15.07 8.47
C SER A 502 -24.68 -15.19 8.66
N ASN A 503 -25.35 -14.04 8.77
CA ASN A 503 -26.77 -13.97 9.03
C ASN A 503 -27.44 -12.79 8.31
N ASN A 504 -27.31 -12.68 6.97
CA ASN A 504 -28.40 -12.34 6.02
C ASN A 504 -27.90 -12.18 4.55
N PHE A 505 -28.73 -11.56 3.70
CA PHE A 505 -28.42 -11.24 2.30
C PHE A 505 -27.34 -10.16 2.22
N ILE A 506 -26.24 -10.47 1.53
CA ILE A 506 -25.08 -9.58 1.31
C ILE A 506 -24.49 -8.95 2.58
N SER A 507 -24.77 -9.49 3.78
CA SER A 507 -24.38 -8.85 5.04
C SER A 507 -24.08 -9.82 6.17
N HIS A 508 -23.26 -9.36 7.11
CA HIS A 508 -22.75 -10.10 8.27
C HIS A 508 -23.04 -9.34 9.57
N ASN A 509 -23.66 -10.01 10.55
CA ASN A 509 -23.83 -9.51 11.93
C ASN A 509 -22.57 -9.87 12.76
N PRO A 510 -22.26 -9.17 13.86
CA PRO A 510 -21.04 -9.45 14.63
C PRO A 510 -21.03 -10.86 15.24
N LEU A 511 -19.83 -11.38 15.53
CA LEU A 511 -19.62 -12.69 16.16
C LEU A 511 -19.87 -12.67 17.68
N GLU A 512 -21.09 -12.30 18.06
CA GLU A 512 -21.62 -12.34 19.42
C GLU A 512 -23.11 -12.74 19.42
N VAL A 513 -23.62 -13.22 20.56
CA VAL A 513 -25.03 -13.62 20.70
C VAL A 513 -25.72 -12.88 21.84
N HIS A 514 -26.91 -12.35 21.57
CA HIS A 514 -27.70 -11.55 22.51
C HIS A 514 -28.89 -12.32 23.11
N PHE A 515 -29.18 -12.05 24.39
CA PHE A 515 -30.28 -12.62 25.16
C PHE A 515 -30.98 -11.56 26.01
N GLY A 516 -32.27 -11.31 25.75
CA GLY A 516 -33.14 -10.58 26.66
C GLY A 516 -33.54 -11.43 27.86
N LEU A 517 -33.39 -10.90 29.07
CA LEU A 517 -33.60 -11.62 30.33
C LEU A 517 -34.83 -11.12 31.11
N GLY A 518 -35.58 -10.15 30.57
CA GLY A 518 -36.71 -9.51 31.24
C GLY A 518 -36.34 -8.99 32.63
N THR A 519 -37.04 -9.44 33.68
CA THR A 519 -36.69 -9.04 35.07
C THR A 519 -35.67 -9.95 35.77
N ALA A 520 -35.10 -10.94 35.10
CA ALA A 520 -34.19 -11.90 35.73
C ALA A 520 -32.82 -11.26 36.03
N THR A 521 -32.33 -11.41 37.26
CA THR A 521 -31.01 -10.87 37.69
C THR A 521 -29.93 -11.95 37.82
N ARG A 522 -30.16 -13.13 37.23
CA ARG A 522 -29.28 -14.30 37.26
C ARG A 522 -29.58 -15.18 36.06
N ALA A 523 -28.57 -15.89 35.58
CA ALA A 523 -28.72 -16.89 34.55
C ALA A 523 -27.76 -18.06 34.78
N ASP A 524 -28.19 -19.26 34.39
CA ASP A 524 -27.33 -20.43 34.20
C ASP A 524 -26.95 -20.49 32.70
N ILE A 525 -25.66 -20.51 32.40
CA ILE A 525 -25.10 -20.47 31.05
C ILE A 525 -24.48 -21.82 30.73
N ARG A 526 -24.81 -22.35 29.56
CA ARG A 526 -24.19 -23.52 28.93
C ARG A 526 -23.68 -23.12 27.55
N VAL A 527 -22.41 -23.40 27.26
CA VAL A 527 -21.85 -23.34 25.91
C VAL A 527 -21.49 -24.77 25.50
N ASP A 528 -22.13 -25.27 24.45
CA ASP A 528 -21.76 -26.48 23.73
C ASP A 528 -20.86 -26.04 22.57
N TRP A 529 -19.56 -26.28 22.71
CA TRP A 529 -18.55 -25.84 21.75
C TRP A 529 -18.60 -26.69 20.48
N PHE A 530 -18.31 -26.05 19.35
CA PHE A 530 -18.13 -26.75 18.08
C PHE A 530 -16.65 -27.06 17.87
N ASP A 531 -16.24 -28.24 18.33
CA ASP A 531 -14.88 -28.78 18.28
C ASP A 531 -14.91 -30.32 18.15
N GLU A 532 -13.79 -30.95 17.76
CA GLU A 532 -13.69 -32.43 17.65
C GLU A 532 -14.11 -33.14 18.95
N GLU A 533 -13.75 -32.59 20.12
CA GLU A 533 -14.02 -33.22 21.43
C GLU A 533 -15.46 -32.96 21.93
N ASN A 534 -16.22 -32.06 21.31
CA ASN A 534 -17.55 -31.60 21.73
C ASN A 534 -17.54 -31.14 23.20
N THR A 535 -16.65 -30.21 23.51
CA THR A 535 -16.45 -29.70 24.87
C THR A 535 -17.63 -28.83 25.33
N VAL A 536 -17.85 -28.78 26.65
CA VAL A 536 -19.00 -28.07 27.24
C VAL A 536 -18.54 -27.22 28.43
N THR A 537 -18.94 -25.95 28.44
CA THR A 537 -18.75 -25.01 29.56
C THR A 537 -20.10 -24.75 30.23
N GLU A 538 -20.21 -24.98 31.55
CA GLU A 538 -21.42 -24.70 32.34
C GLU A 538 -21.10 -23.89 33.61
N PHE A 539 -21.80 -22.77 33.83
CA PHE A 539 -21.67 -21.94 35.05
C PHE A 539 -22.88 -21.02 35.28
N SER A 540 -23.04 -20.52 36.51
CA SER A 540 -24.09 -19.55 36.87
C SER A 540 -23.51 -18.15 37.06
N ILE A 541 -24.21 -17.12 36.57
CA ILE A 541 -23.91 -15.70 36.85
C ILE A 541 -24.92 -15.10 37.84
N LEU A 542 -24.44 -14.15 38.65
CA LEU A 542 -25.25 -13.39 39.64
C LEU A 542 -25.38 -11.90 39.28
N GLU A 543 -24.86 -11.50 38.13
CA GLU A 543 -24.82 -10.13 37.61
C GLU A 543 -25.07 -10.17 36.11
N VAL A 544 -26.07 -9.43 35.65
CA VAL A 544 -26.57 -9.28 34.27
C VAL A 544 -26.29 -7.86 33.76
N ASN A 545 -26.70 -7.52 32.54
CA ASN A 545 -26.54 -6.22 31.89
C ASN A 545 -25.07 -5.90 31.59
N LYS A 546 -24.49 -6.73 30.71
CA LYS A 546 -23.10 -6.64 30.27
C LYS A 546 -22.86 -7.51 29.04
N VAL A 547 -21.77 -7.22 28.35
CA VAL A 547 -21.06 -8.19 27.50
C VAL A 547 -20.28 -9.17 28.39
N LEU A 548 -20.29 -10.46 28.04
CA LEU A 548 -19.60 -11.53 28.77
C LEU A 548 -18.80 -12.40 27.81
N THR A 549 -17.48 -12.38 27.93
CA THR A 549 -16.60 -13.31 27.21
C THR A 549 -16.55 -14.67 27.92
N VAL A 550 -16.82 -15.75 27.19
CA VAL A 550 -16.72 -17.13 27.70
C VAL A 550 -15.60 -17.86 26.97
N HIS A 551 -14.69 -18.48 27.72
CA HIS A 551 -13.55 -19.22 27.18
C HIS A 551 -13.81 -20.73 27.17
N GLN A 552 -13.29 -21.43 26.15
CA GLN A 552 -13.37 -22.88 26.04
C GLN A 552 -12.49 -23.58 27.10
N PRO A 553 -12.87 -24.76 27.62
CA PRO A 553 -12.01 -25.51 28.53
C PRO A 553 -10.71 -25.90 27.83
N GLY A 554 -9.56 -25.64 28.44
CA GLY A 554 -8.27 -25.85 27.79
C GLY A 554 -7.78 -24.70 26.91
N PHE A 555 -8.46 -23.54 26.91
CA PHE A 555 -7.94 -22.28 26.40
C PHE A 555 -6.65 -21.87 27.13
N SER A 556 -5.50 -22.31 26.62
CA SER A 556 -4.18 -21.74 26.91
C SER A 556 -4.09 -20.42 26.17
N GLY A 557 -4.70 -19.39 26.77
CA GLY A 557 -5.13 -18.15 26.10
C GLY A 557 -4.02 -17.19 25.65
N LEU A 558 -2.82 -17.67 25.42
CA LEU A 558 -1.63 -16.88 25.12
C LEU A 558 -1.22 -17.21 23.69
N ARG A 559 -1.82 -16.47 22.74
CA ARG A 559 -1.33 -16.36 21.37
C ARG A 559 0.08 -15.79 21.43
N LEU A 560 0.97 -16.41 20.66
CA LEU A 560 2.20 -15.83 20.16
C LEU A 560 1.94 -15.50 18.70
N SER A 561 1.89 -14.23 18.34
CA SER A 561 2.01 -13.81 16.95
C SER A 561 3.49 -13.58 16.67
N VAL A 562 4.04 -14.19 15.61
CA VAL A 562 5.37 -13.86 15.11
C VAL A 562 5.19 -13.13 13.78
N ARG A 563 5.87 -11.99 13.63
CA ARG A 563 5.74 -11.13 12.44
C ARG A 563 7.05 -11.08 11.68
N PHE A 564 6.97 -11.31 10.37
CA PHE A 564 8.11 -11.47 9.47
C PHE A 564 9.02 -12.63 9.91
N GLY A 565 8.43 -13.78 10.26
CA GLY A 565 9.13 -14.94 10.80
C GLY A 565 8.20 -16.05 11.27
N ASP A 566 8.76 -17.26 11.37
CA ASP A 566 8.12 -18.48 11.84
C ASP A 566 8.10 -18.57 13.38
N GLY A 567 7.12 -19.28 13.94
CA GLY A 567 7.08 -19.71 15.34
C GLY A 567 5.96 -19.09 16.17
N ASP A 568 4.88 -18.71 15.51
CA ASP A 568 3.60 -18.28 16.06
C ASP A 568 2.76 -19.45 16.62
N GLY A 569 1.58 -19.15 17.16
CA GLY A 569 0.60 -20.14 17.61
C GLY A 569 0.13 -19.94 19.06
N ARG A 570 -0.37 -21.01 19.68
CA ARG A 570 -1.00 -20.96 21.02
C ARG A 570 -0.24 -21.82 22.02
N TYR A 571 0.11 -21.23 23.16
CA TYR A 571 1.05 -21.82 24.12
C TYR A 571 0.65 -21.61 25.58
N ASP A 572 1.19 -22.43 26.49
CA ASP A 572 1.05 -22.24 27.92
C ASP A 572 2.08 -21.20 28.44
N ALA A 573 1.75 -20.55 29.57
CA ALA A 573 2.64 -19.57 30.19
C ALA A 573 3.97 -20.21 30.63
N GLY A 574 5.09 -19.70 30.13
CA GLY A 574 6.43 -20.25 30.37
C GLY A 574 6.84 -21.38 29.43
N ASP A 575 6.06 -21.68 28.38
CA ASP A 575 6.56 -22.46 27.25
C ASP A 575 7.72 -21.73 26.55
N VAL A 576 8.63 -22.49 25.96
CA VAL A 576 9.77 -21.96 25.21
C VAL A 576 9.62 -22.36 23.75
N VAL A 577 9.30 -21.37 22.93
CA VAL A 577 9.06 -21.50 21.48
C VAL A 577 10.33 -21.16 20.73
N ALA A 578 10.64 -21.88 19.65
CA ALA A 578 11.69 -21.49 18.73
C ALA A 578 11.08 -20.58 17.66
N ILE A 579 11.67 -19.40 17.46
CA ILE A 579 11.23 -18.42 16.46
C ILE A 579 12.38 -18.14 15.49
N GLU A 580 12.06 -17.93 14.21
CA GLU A 580 13.05 -17.71 13.15
C GLU A 580 12.56 -16.62 12.20
N ALA A 581 13.35 -15.57 12.01
CA ALA A 581 13.00 -14.46 11.13
C ALA A 581 13.06 -14.89 9.66
N GLU A 582 12.17 -14.35 8.84
CA GLU A 582 12.19 -14.56 7.39
C GLU A 582 13.52 -14.11 6.77
N GLU A 583 13.91 -14.77 5.67
CA GLU A 583 15.07 -14.35 4.87
C GLU A 583 14.85 -12.92 4.33
N PRO A 584 15.77 -11.97 4.62
CA PRO A 584 15.58 -10.58 4.21
C PRO A 584 15.62 -10.42 2.68
N LYS A 585 14.84 -9.46 2.17
CA LYS A 585 14.97 -8.99 0.79
C LYS A 585 16.39 -8.46 0.51
N GLU A 586 16.79 -8.48 -0.76
CA GLU A 586 18.13 -8.02 -1.16
C GLU A 586 18.39 -6.58 -0.68
N GLY A 587 19.61 -6.34 -0.19
CA GLY A 587 20.01 -5.07 0.43
C GLY A 587 19.49 -4.84 1.86
N TYR A 588 18.76 -5.77 2.47
CA TYR A 588 18.29 -5.66 3.86
C TYR A 588 18.90 -6.75 4.75
N TYR A 589 18.90 -6.50 6.06
CA TYR A 589 19.41 -7.42 7.07
C TYR A 589 18.45 -7.48 8.25
N PHE A 590 18.17 -8.68 8.76
CA PHE A 590 17.51 -8.84 10.07
C PHE A 590 18.25 -8.02 11.13
N SER A 591 17.53 -7.22 11.91
CA SER A 591 18.09 -6.35 12.94
C SER A 591 17.89 -6.87 14.35
N HIS A 592 16.63 -7.05 14.76
CA HIS A 592 16.28 -7.48 16.11
C HIS A 592 14.82 -7.89 16.20
N TRP A 593 14.52 -8.65 17.25
CA TRP A 593 13.16 -8.91 17.71
C TRP A 593 12.69 -7.82 18.67
N THR A 594 11.48 -7.29 18.47
CA THR A 594 10.72 -6.57 19.50
C THR A 594 9.57 -7.43 20.01
N VAL A 595 9.21 -7.30 21.29
CA VAL A 595 8.14 -8.12 21.88
C VAL A 595 7.18 -7.30 22.72
N SER A 596 5.87 -7.57 22.62
CA SER A 596 4.84 -6.96 23.46
C SER A 596 4.74 -7.62 24.86
N GLY A 597 5.32 -8.81 25.02
CA GLY A 597 5.52 -9.49 26.30
C GLY A 597 6.57 -10.60 26.20
N GLY A 598 6.86 -11.30 27.29
CA GLY A 598 7.74 -12.47 27.30
C GLY A 598 9.23 -12.15 27.31
N ILE A 599 10.07 -13.13 26.97
CA ILE A 599 11.53 -12.98 26.93
C ILE A 599 12.11 -13.67 25.70
N VAL A 600 12.69 -12.90 24.77
CA VAL A 600 13.56 -13.45 23.72
C VAL A 600 14.93 -13.77 24.33
N ALA A 601 15.42 -15.00 24.13
CA ALA A 601 16.69 -15.47 24.67
C ALA A 601 17.90 -14.70 24.10
N ASP A 602 17.86 -14.38 22.81
CA ASP A 602 18.74 -13.42 22.15
C ASP A 602 17.93 -12.63 21.12
N LYS A 603 17.67 -11.34 21.38
CA LYS A 603 16.89 -10.48 20.49
C LYS A 603 17.63 -10.09 19.21
N TYR A 604 18.94 -10.33 19.10
CA TYR A 604 19.75 -9.99 17.92
C TYR A 604 20.13 -11.22 17.07
N SER A 605 19.58 -12.40 17.40
CA SER A 605 19.73 -13.62 16.60
C SER A 605 18.47 -13.86 15.77
N ALA A 606 18.63 -13.97 14.44
CA ALA A 606 17.52 -14.23 13.51
C ALA A 606 16.78 -15.53 13.84
N SER A 607 17.47 -16.58 14.28
CA SER A 607 16.87 -17.79 14.87
C SER A 607 17.17 -17.81 16.37
N THR A 608 16.13 -17.87 17.21
CA THR A 608 16.23 -17.69 18.67
C THR A 608 15.12 -18.44 19.40
N ASN A 609 15.04 -18.30 20.72
CA ASN A 609 13.93 -18.87 21.51
C ASN A 609 13.18 -17.75 22.25
N PHE A 610 11.87 -17.89 22.37
CA PHE A 610 10.98 -17.00 23.10
C PHE A 610 10.32 -17.73 24.27
N GLU A 611 10.43 -17.18 25.48
CA GLU A 611 9.71 -17.65 26.67
C GLU A 611 8.37 -16.93 26.78
N MET A 612 7.28 -17.69 26.68
CA MET A 612 5.91 -17.20 26.72
C MET A 612 5.59 -16.48 28.05
N PRO A 613 5.03 -15.26 28.01
CA PRO A 613 4.60 -14.56 29.23
C PRO A 613 3.32 -15.18 29.83
N SER A 614 2.66 -14.46 30.73
CA SER A 614 1.32 -14.81 31.22
C SER A 614 0.18 -14.01 30.55
N SER A 615 0.46 -13.43 29.38
CA SER A 615 -0.45 -12.67 28.51
C SER A 615 -0.25 -13.13 27.06
N VAL A 616 -1.10 -12.69 26.12
CA VAL A 616 -0.76 -12.72 24.70
C VAL A 616 0.57 -11.98 24.48
N ALA A 617 1.31 -12.40 23.46
CA ALA A 617 2.53 -11.74 23.01
C ALA A 617 2.58 -11.68 21.49
N THR A 618 3.13 -10.60 20.98
CA THR A 618 3.59 -10.45 19.60
C THR A 618 5.11 -10.36 19.63
N VAL A 619 5.76 -10.95 18.64
CA VAL A 619 7.21 -10.92 18.47
C VAL A 619 7.54 -10.58 17.02
N THR A 620 8.10 -9.39 16.80
CA THR A 620 8.27 -8.81 15.45
C THR A 620 9.73 -8.80 15.05
N ALA A 621 10.07 -9.42 13.92
CA ALA A 621 11.37 -9.30 13.31
C ALA A 621 11.47 -7.95 12.58
N HIS A 622 12.46 -7.15 12.96
CA HIS A 622 12.80 -5.90 12.29
C HIS A 622 13.95 -6.11 11.32
N TYR A 623 14.00 -5.26 10.31
CA TYR A 623 15.00 -5.29 9.25
C TYR A 623 15.55 -3.89 9.01
N LEU A 624 16.83 -3.80 8.66
CA LEU A 624 17.51 -2.54 8.34
C LEU A 624 18.13 -2.58 6.95
N PRO A 625 18.04 -1.47 6.18
CA PRO A 625 18.68 -1.37 4.86
C PRO A 625 20.21 -1.23 4.95
N GLY A 626 20.88 -1.74 3.93
CA GLY A 626 22.26 -1.47 3.53
C GLY A 626 23.37 -2.08 4.39
N VAL A 627 23.35 -1.87 5.72
CA VAL A 627 24.41 -2.32 6.63
C VAL A 627 23.91 -3.27 7.70
N ALA A 628 24.55 -4.44 7.81
CA ALA A 628 24.24 -5.43 8.83
C ALA A 628 24.33 -4.83 10.26
N PRO A 629 23.48 -5.24 11.21
CA PRO A 629 23.53 -4.74 12.59
C PRO A 629 24.86 -5.06 13.27
N THR A 630 25.47 -6.19 12.92
CA THR A 630 26.76 -6.66 13.44
C THR A 630 27.97 -5.91 12.85
N ALA A 631 27.77 -5.02 11.87
CA ALA A 631 28.84 -4.19 11.33
C ALA A 631 29.26 -3.08 12.31
N ASP A 632 30.56 -2.90 12.49
CA ASP A 632 31.17 -1.83 13.29
C ASP A 632 31.20 -0.56 12.41
N VAL A 633 30.10 0.21 12.45
CA VAL A 633 29.88 1.43 11.66
C VAL A 633 29.15 2.47 12.50
N SER A 634 29.40 3.76 12.22
CA SER A 634 28.81 4.86 12.98
C SER A 634 27.29 4.97 12.84
N ILE A 635 26.64 5.65 13.79
CA ILE A 635 25.21 5.93 13.68
C ILE A 635 24.86 6.84 12.48
N ALA A 636 25.76 7.76 12.09
CA ALA A 636 25.56 8.61 10.91
C ALA A 636 25.52 7.76 9.64
N ARG A 637 26.41 6.77 9.55
CA ARG A 637 26.48 5.78 8.45
C ARG A 637 25.21 4.93 8.35
N ARG A 638 24.61 4.53 9.48
CA ARG A 638 23.33 3.79 9.53
C ARG A 638 22.14 4.65 9.11
N TRP A 639 22.04 5.88 9.60
CA TRP A 639 21.00 6.82 9.16
C TRP A 639 21.15 7.22 7.69
N ASN A 640 22.37 7.19 7.14
CA ASN A 640 22.58 7.40 5.72
C ASN A 640 21.94 6.27 4.87
N GLU A 641 21.99 5.00 5.30
CA GLU A 641 21.24 3.94 4.59
C GLU A 641 19.73 4.14 4.65
N VAL A 642 19.18 4.52 5.82
CA VAL A 642 17.74 4.81 5.93
C VAL A 642 17.34 6.00 5.04
N LEU A 643 18.20 7.01 4.90
CA LEU A 643 17.98 8.12 3.98
C LEU A 643 18.09 7.70 2.51
N LEU A 644 19.08 6.88 2.14
CA LEU A 644 19.23 6.37 0.78
C LEU A 644 18.06 5.45 0.40
N ALA A 645 17.65 4.55 1.30
CA ALA A 645 16.44 3.75 1.15
C ALA A 645 15.18 4.61 1.01
N ALA A 646 15.05 5.70 1.79
CA ALA A 646 13.95 6.63 1.64
C ALA A 646 13.94 7.35 0.28
N ILE A 647 15.11 7.62 -0.30
CA ILE A 647 15.23 8.17 -1.66
C ILE A 647 14.84 7.14 -2.73
N ARG A 648 15.27 5.88 -2.60
CA ARG A 648 14.88 4.78 -3.53
C ARG A 648 13.37 4.52 -3.53
N ASN A 649 12.69 4.83 -2.43
CA ASN A 649 11.24 4.67 -2.28
C ASN A 649 10.45 5.94 -2.65
N ASP A 650 11.09 6.98 -3.18
CA ASP A 650 10.48 8.28 -3.53
C ASP A 650 10.52 8.55 -5.04
N TYR A 651 9.72 9.51 -5.52
CA TYR A 651 9.77 9.97 -6.91
C TYR A 651 11.17 10.49 -7.27
N ALA A 652 11.63 10.23 -8.50
CA ALA A 652 12.95 10.60 -9.01
C ALA A 652 13.13 12.12 -9.14
N ARG A 653 13.51 12.78 -8.02
CA ARG A 653 13.60 14.24 -7.89
C ARG A 653 15.03 14.70 -7.49
N PRO A 654 16.03 14.69 -8.39
CA PRO A 654 17.44 14.92 -8.03
C PRO A 654 17.73 16.22 -7.28
N THR A 655 17.00 17.30 -7.56
CA THR A 655 17.08 18.59 -6.86
C THR A 655 16.64 18.49 -5.40
N VAL A 656 15.48 17.88 -5.17
CA VAL A 656 14.91 17.61 -3.84
C VAL A 656 15.81 16.64 -3.07
N HIS A 657 16.33 15.61 -3.72
CA HIS A 657 17.18 14.59 -3.09
C HIS A 657 18.55 15.14 -2.69
N ALA A 658 19.20 15.95 -3.54
CA ALA A 658 20.43 16.67 -3.18
C ALA A 658 20.25 17.56 -1.94
N ARG A 659 19.12 18.27 -1.86
CA ARG A 659 18.74 19.11 -0.72
C ARG A 659 18.41 18.30 0.53
N ASN A 660 17.74 17.15 0.40
CA ASN A 660 17.43 16.26 1.52
C ASN A 660 18.71 15.62 2.09
N LEU A 661 19.62 15.16 1.23
CA LEU A 661 20.96 14.69 1.61
C LEU A 661 21.72 15.76 2.39
N PHE A 662 21.73 17.00 1.91
CA PHE A 662 22.35 18.13 2.60
C PHE A 662 21.69 18.46 3.94
N HIS A 663 20.38 18.66 3.99
CA HIS A 663 19.70 19.08 5.22
C HIS A 663 19.78 18.02 6.32
N VAL A 664 19.74 16.74 5.97
CA VAL A 664 19.98 15.67 6.95
C VAL A 664 21.44 15.67 7.40
N SER A 665 22.42 15.68 6.50
CA SER A 665 23.83 15.63 6.91
C SER A 665 24.29 16.88 7.66
N ALA A 666 23.75 18.04 7.35
CA ALA A 666 23.96 19.28 8.10
C ALA A 666 23.31 19.24 9.49
N ALA A 667 22.12 18.64 9.64
CA ALA A 667 21.52 18.40 10.95
C ALA A 667 22.34 17.41 11.81
N GLN A 668 22.88 16.35 11.19
CA GLN A 668 23.82 15.42 11.84
C GLN A 668 25.10 16.13 12.29
N TYR A 669 25.67 16.97 11.42
CA TYR A 669 26.84 17.78 11.72
C TYR A 669 26.58 18.80 12.85
N ASP A 670 25.42 19.47 12.85
CA ASP A 670 25.05 20.43 13.90
C ASP A 670 24.83 19.76 15.25
N ALA A 671 24.26 18.55 15.29
CA ALA A 671 24.15 17.76 16.51
C ALA A 671 25.54 17.44 17.08
N TRP A 672 26.45 16.94 16.24
CA TRP A 672 27.83 16.66 16.63
C TRP A 672 28.59 17.92 17.07
N ALA A 673 28.55 19.00 16.27
CA ALA A 673 29.30 20.23 16.52
C ALA A 673 28.80 20.99 17.76
N ALA A 674 27.50 21.03 18.02
CA ALA A 674 26.93 21.65 19.22
C ALA A 674 27.33 20.93 20.53
N MET A 675 27.75 19.67 20.44
CA MET A 675 28.05 18.79 21.58
C MET A 675 29.55 18.51 21.76
N ALA A 676 30.38 18.87 20.77
CA ALA A 676 31.82 18.65 20.76
C ALA A 676 32.58 19.54 21.77
N SER A 677 32.83 19.05 22.99
CA SER A 677 33.60 19.78 24.01
C SER A 677 35.12 19.55 23.98
N ASP A 678 35.55 18.37 23.53
CA ASP A 678 36.91 17.87 23.71
C ASP A 678 37.74 17.90 22.41
N ILE A 679 37.13 18.36 21.31
CA ILE A 679 37.75 18.49 19.98
C ILE A 679 38.37 19.88 19.85
N HIS A 680 39.59 19.96 19.32
CA HIS A 680 40.35 21.21 19.23
C HIS A 680 40.96 21.42 17.82
N PRO A 681 40.62 22.52 17.12
CA PRO A 681 39.66 23.56 17.50
C PRO A 681 38.23 23.01 17.68
N ILE A 682 37.41 23.72 18.44
CA ILE A 682 35.99 23.37 18.64
C ILE A 682 35.26 23.70 17.32
N PRO A 683 34.53 22.75 16.71
CA PRO A 683 33.82 22.99 15.47
C PRO A 683 32.69 24.02 15.68
N LYS A 684 32.38 24.78 14.63
CA LYS A 684 31.25 25.69 14.59
C LYS A 684 30.05 24.99 13.96
N THR A 685 28.85 25.18 14.51
CA THR A 685 27.58 24.82 13.89
C THR A 685 27.29 25.65 12.62
N TRP A 686 26.58 25.05 11.67
CA TRP A 686 26.12 25.67 10.42
C TRP A 686 24.84 26.48 10.62
N LEU A 687 23.72 25.85 11.01
CA LEU A 687 22.43 26.52 11.19
C LEU A 687 22.17 26.89 12.66
N LEU A 688 22.54 26.03 13.61
CA LEU A 688 22.39 26.36 15.02
C LEU A 688 23.23 27.57 15.42
N GLY A 689 22.66 28.43 16.28
CA GLY A 689 23.25 29.69 16.70
C GLY A 689 23.07 30.85 15.73
N THR A 690 22.48 30.64 14.55
CA THR A 690 22.21 31.72 13.59
C THR A 690 20.85 32.40 13.83
N THR A 691 20.71 33.61 13.29
CA THR A 691 19.44 34.36 13.19
C THR A 691 19.17 34.83 11.76
N GLU A 692 19.94 34.30 10.79
CA GLU A 692 19.83 34.60 9.38
C GLU A 692 18.93 33.54 8.72
N THR A 693 18.00 33.97 7.86
CA THR A 693 16.89 33.17 7.32
C THR A 693 15.87 32.68 8.37
N VAL A 694 16.29 31.89 9.37
CA VAL A 694 15.47 31.43 10.49
C VAL A 694 16.20 31.67 11.82
N SER A 695 15.45 31.93 12.89
CA SER A 695 16.01 32.15 14.22
C SER A 695 16.20 30.84 14.98
N CYS A 696 17.43 30.33 15.03
CA CYS A 696 17.79 29.05 15.64
C CYS A 696 18.80 29.22 16.79
N PRO A 697 18.43 29.87 17.91
CA PRO A 697 19.34 30.11 19.02
C PRO A 697 19.87 28.82 19.65
N LEU A 698 21.20 28.74 19.79
CA LEU A 698 21.89 27.69 20.54
C LEU A 698 22.13 28.16 21.99
N GLU A 699 21.35 27.63 22.93
CA GLU A 699 21.47 27.93 24.36
C GLU A 699 22.57 27.07 25.02
N PRO A 700 23.42 27.63 25.89
CA PRO A 700 24.53 26.90 26.49
C PRO A 700 24.04 25.89 27.54
N VAL A 701 24.26 24.61 27.27
CA VAL A 701 23.95 23.51 28.20
C VAL A 701 25.11 23.27 29.17
N ASN A 702 24.81 23.21 30.47
CA ASN A 702 25.82 22.91 31.51
C ASN A 702 25.97 21.39 31.73
N LYS A 703 26.31 20.65 30.66
CA LYS A 703 26.53 19.20 30.61
C LYS A 703 27.74 18.92 29.70
N THR A 704 28.59 17.97 30.07
CA THR A 704 29.53 17.34 29.14
C THR A 704 28.82 16.16 28.49
N PHE A 705 28.76 16.14 27.17
CA PHE A 705 28.10 15.08 26.40
C PHE A 705 29.05 13.91 26.18
N THR A 706 28.48 12.71 26.11
CA THR A 706 29.17 11.47 25.73
C THR A 706 28.94 11.16 24.25
N ASP A 707 29.70 10.23 23.67
CA ASP A 707 29.47 9.80 22.28
C ASP A 707 28.01 9.34 22.09
N THR A 708 27.49 8.50 22.99
CA THR A 708 26.08 8.07 23.00
C THR A 708 25.08 9.23 23.10
N ASP A 709 25.39 10.32 23.80
CA ASP A 709 24.52 11.51 23.78
C ASP A 709 24.44 12.12 22.38
N ILE A 710 25.57 12.19 21.67
CA ILE A 710 25.65 12.71 20.29
C ILE A 710 24.85 11.78 19.36
N GLU A 711 25.01 10.47 19.51
CA GLU A 711 24.28 9.47 18.70
C GLU A 711 22.77 9.57 18.87
N ILE A 712 22.29 9.81 20.10
CA ILE A 712 20.88 10.08 20.40
C ILE A 712 20.43 11.36 19.69
N ALA A 713 21.12 12.49 19.89
CA ALA A 713 20.71 13.77 19.30
C ALA A 713 20.69 13.72 17.76
N LEU A 714 21.69 13.09 17.16
CA LEU A 714 21.79 12.85 15.72
C LEU A 714 20.63 11.98 15.20
N SER A 715 20.27 10.93 15.94
CA SER A 715 19.19 10.02 15.56
C SER A 715 17.83 10.71 15.57
N TYR A 716 17.49 11.43 16.64
CA TYR A 716 16.24 12.20 16.69
C TYR A 716 16.21 13.31 15.61
N ALA A 717 17.33 14.00 15.37
CA ALA A 717 17.40 15.01 14.31
C ALA A 717 17.14 14.40 12.91
N THR A 718 17.76 13.27 12.62
CA THR A 718 17.65 12.59 11.32
C THR A 718 16.26 11.96 11.13
N PHE A 719 15.76 11.23 12.14
CA PHE A 719 14.45 10.61 12.14
C PHE A 719 13.34 11.63 11.81
N ARG A 720 13.27 12.73 12.56
CA ARG A 720 12.26 13.78 12.37
C ARG A 720 12.34 14.42 10.99
N LEU A 721 13.55 14.60 10.45
CA LEU A 721 13.72 15.13 9.10
C LEU A 721 13.28 14.13 8.02
N ILE A 722 13.67 12.87 8.08
CA ILE A 722 13.23 11.84 7.12
C ILE A 722 11.71 11.71 7.14
N ARG A 723 11.10 11.56 8.33
CA ARG A 723 9.63 11.49 8.49
C ARG A 723 8.92 12.74 7.94
N HIS A 724 9.57 13.92 7.94
CA HIS A 724 9.02 15.14 7.35
C HIS A 724 9.17 15.21 5.82
N ARG A 725 10.39 15.00 5.31
CA ARG A 725 10.70 15.20 3.87
C ARG A 725 9.97 14.23 2.96
N PHE A 726 9.78 12.99 3.42
CA PHE A 726 9.19 11.90 2.63
C PHE A 726 7.71 11.65 2.97
N ALA A 727 7.03 12.58 3.64
CA ALA A 727 5.62 12.44 4.04
C ALA A 727 4.61 12.37 2.86
N ARG A 728 5.05 12.62 1.62
CA ARG A 728 4.28 12.45 0.37
C ARG A 728 4.96 11.49 -0.63
N SER A 729 5.89 10.67 -0.13
CA SER A 729 6.58 9.67 -0.94
C SER A 729 5.65 8.48 -1.25
N PRO A 730 5.67 7.92 -2.48
CA PRO A 730 4.88 6.73 -2.82
C PRO A 730 5.19 5.53 -1.90
N GLY A 731 6.46 5.31 -1.53
CA GLY A 731 6.87 4.25 -0.62
C GLY A 731 6.80 4.61 0.88
N LEU A 732 5.90 5.51 1.30
CA LEU A 732 5.82 6.02 2.67
C LEU A 732 5.82 4.91 3.75
N SER A 733 5.09 3.81 3.54
CA SER A 733 4.98 2.70 4.49
C SER A 733 6.35 2.07 4.81
N GLN A 734 7.15 1.75 3.79
CA GLN A 734 8.51 1.23 3.96
C GLN A 734 9.42 2.25 4.65
N ILE A 735 9.28 3.54 4.34
CA ILE A 735 10.06 4.62 4.98
C ILE A 735 9.70 4.76 6.47
N VAL A 736 8.43 4.57 6.85
CA VAL A 736 8.01 4.47 8.25
C VAL A 736 8.72 3.28 8.91
N LYS A 737 8.62 2.09 8.30
CA LYS A 737 9.17 0.83 8.81
C LYS A 737 10.68 0.93 9.06
N ASP A 738 11.46 1.36 8.08
CA ASP A 738 12.93 1.42 8.17
C ASP A 738 13.41 2.42 9.23
N SER A 739 12.77 3.59 9.30
CA SER A 739 13.15 4.64 10.24
C SER A 739 12.73 4.30 11.68
N ASN A 740 11.59 3.65 11.87
CA ASN A 740 11.17 3.10 13.18
C ASN A 740 12.04 1.91 13.60
N ALA A 741 12.39 1.00 12.67
CA ALA A 741 13.28 -0.13 12.95
C ALA A 741 14.64 0.35 13.47
N LEU A 742 15.22 1.41 12.90
CA LEU A 742 16.49 1.96 13.40
C LEU A 742 16.34 2.63 14.77
N MET A 743 15.26 3.39 15.01
CA MET A 743 14.98 3.94 16.36
C MET A 743 14.83 2.81 17.40
N SER A 744 14.09 1.77 17.07
CA SER A 744 13.86 0.59 17.91
C SER A 744 15.14 -0.20 18.21
N TYR A 745 15.99 -0.41 17.18
CA TYR A 745 17.30 -1.08 17.33
C TYR A 745 18.21 -0.37 18.34
N LEU A 746 18.13 0.97 18.38
CA LEU A 746 18.89 1.85 19.26
C LEU A 746 18.25 2.08 20.64
N GLU A 747 17.09 1.44 20.91
CA GLU A 747 16.30 1.63 22.13
C GLU A 747 15.86 3.10 22.35
N LEU A 748 15.47 3.78 21.25
CA LEU A 748 14.99 5.17 21.24
C LEU A 748 13.48 5.24 20.92
N GLU A 749 12.76 6.08 21.67
CA GLU A 749 11.30 6.25 21.59
C GLU A 749 10.89 7.21 20.45
N PRO A 750 10.23 6.74 19.38
CA PRO A 750 9.77 7.62 18.29
C PRO A 750 8.79 8.72 18.73
N GLU A 751 8.13 8.54 19.88
CA GLU A 751 7.15 9.49 20.42
C GLU A 751 7.73 10.61 21.31
N ASP A 752 9.03 10.60 21.64
CA ASP A 752 9.63 11.76 22.33
C ASP A 752 9.80 12.94 21.36
N THR A 753 8.81 13.82 21.32
CA THR A 753 8.82 15.07 20.54
C THR A 753 9.22 16.31 21.34
N ALA A 754 9.80 16.16 22.54
CA ALA A 754 10.20 17.31 23.35
C ALA A 754 11.29 18.11 22.64
N ILE A 755 11.27 19.46 22.73
CA ILE A 755 12.31 20.34 22.15
C ILE A 755 13.04 21.20 23.18
N ASP A 756 12.66 21.13 24.47
CA ASP A 756 13.35 21.85 25.54
C ASP A 756 14.58 21.06 26.02
N TYR A 757 15.71 21.37 25.40
CA TYR A 757 17.01 20.79 25.75
C TYR A 757 17.73 21.53 26.88
N SER A 758 17.13 22.54 27.53
CA SER A 758 17.79 23.35 28.57
C SER A 758 18.24 22.55 29.80
N GLY A 759 17.59 21.41 30.06
CA GLY A 759 17.99 20.42 31.07
C GLY A 759 19.15 19.49 30.66
N GLY A 760 19.65 19.59 29.42
CA GLY A 760 20.67 18.70 28.84
C GLY A 760 20.13 17.37 28.30
N SER A 761 18.87 17.34 27.86
CA SER A 761 18.30 16.19 27.14
C SER A 761 18.80 16.15 25.70
N SER A 762 19.36 15.01 25.31
CA SER A 762 19.97 14.80 24.00
C SER A 762 18.91 14.53 22.91
N SER A 763 17.84 13.80 23.21
CA SER A 763 16.68 13.64 22.31
C SER A 763 16.03 14.99 22.01
N ALA A 764 15.85 15.82 23.05
CA ALA A 764 15.24 17.14 22.90
C ALA A 764 16.10 18.11 22.07
N LEU A 765 17.43 17.99 22.14
CA LEU A 765 18.34 18.74 21.26
C LEU A 765 18.19 18.26 19.81
N GLY A 766 18.11 16.95 19.57
CA GLY A 766 17.87 16.39 18.24
C GLY A 766 16.55 16.83 17.61
N ASN A 767 15.44 16.75 18.36
CA ASN A 767 14.15 17.27 17.93
C ASN A 767 14.17 18.77 17.66
N TYR A 768 14.87 19.56 18.50
CA TYR A 768 15.03 20.99 18.29
C TYR A 768 15.79 21.29 16.99
N ILE A 769 16.89 20.58 16.72
CA ILE A 769 17.65 20.65 15.47
C ILE A 769 16.73 20.37 14.28
N ALA A 770 16.00 19.26 14.29
CA ALA A 770 15.05 18.95 13.21
C ALA A 770 14.03 20.07 13.00
N SER A 771 13.45 20.63 14.08
CA SER A 771 12.51 21.74 13.97
C SER A 771 13.11 22.98 13.28
N CYS A 772 14.41 23.24 13.49
CA CYS A 772 15.16 24.30 12.84
C CYS A 772 15.37 24.03 11.34
N TYR A 773 15.78 22.82 10.94
CA TYR A 773 15.97 22.45 9.53
C TYR A 773 14.64 22.31 8.76
N ILE A 774 13.54 21.96 9.43
CA ILE A 774 12.18 22.02 8.88
C ILE A 774 11.78 23.47 8.62
N ALA A 775 11.95 24.35 9.62
CA ALA A 775 11.63 25.77 9.46
C ALA A 775 12.50 26.46 8.40
N TYR A 776 13.80 26.13 8.32
CA TYR A 776 14.70 26.59 7.28
C TYR A 776 14.25 26.12 5.89
N GLY A 777 13.89 24.83 5.75
CA GLY A 777 13.40 24.28 4.49
C GLY A 777 12.12 24.95 3.96
N LYS A 778 11.23 25.42 4.84
CA LYS A 778 10.05 26.19 4.43
C LYS A 778 10.38 27.64 4.02
N ALA A 779 11.55 28.14 4.39
CA ALA A 779 12.00 29.51 4.13
C ALA A 779 13.04 29.62 3.00
N ASP A 780 13.54 28.50 2.47
CA ASP A 780 14.66 28.45 1.52
C ASP A 780 14.28 28.56 0.04
N TYR A 781 13.05 28.96 -0.26
CA TYR A 781 12.46 29.12 -1.60
C TYR A 781 12.23 27.84 -2.43
N ALA A 782 12.57 26.63 -1.93
CA ALA A 782 12.36 25.36 -2.65
C ALA A 782 10.88 25.02 -2.96
N ASN A 783 9.91 25.75 -2.42
CA ASN A 783 8.46 25.55 -2.62
C ASN A 783 7.91 24.24 -2.02
N GLU A 784 8.55 23.74 -0.96
CA GLU A 784 8.25 22.47 -0.30
C GLU A 784 6.78 22.31 0.15
N ASP A 785 6.16 23.36 0.69
CA ASP A 785 4.76 23.30 1.15
C ASP A 785 3.79 22.93 0.01
N ASP A 786 4.08 23.32 -1.24
CA ASP A 786 3.30 22.98 -2.45
C ASP A 786 4.01 21.91 -3.33
N ASP A 787 4.75 21.01 -2.69
CA ASP A 787 5.46 19.86 -3.31
C ASP A 787 6.43 20.22 -4.43
N TYR A 788 7.20 21.29 -4.22
CA TYR A 788 8.29 21.71 -5.11
C TYR A 788 7.82 22.07 -6.53
N LYS A 789 6.50 22.29 -6.71
CA LYS A 789 5.90 22.68 -7.99
C LYS A 789 6.47 23.97 -8.55
N ASN A 790 6.40 24.03 -9.88
CA ASN A 790 6.78 25.19 -10.68
C ASN A 790 5.93 26.40 -10.30
N LYS A 791 6.54 27.59 -10.27
CA LYS A 791 5.84 28.83 -9.87
C LYS A 791 5.44 29.67 -11.07
N ILE A 792 6.27 29.70 -12.11
CA ILE A 792 6.19 30.63 -13.24
C ILE A 792 6.48 29.95 -14.58
N TYR A 793 7.31 28.90 -14.60
CA TYR A 793 7.74 28.26 -15.85
C TYR A 793 6.59 27.58 -16.61
N GLU A 794 6.54 27.83 -17.92
CA GLU A 794 5.67 27.16 -18.89
C GLU A 794 6.50 26.77 -20.13
N PRO A 795 6.36 25.57 -20.70
CA PRO A 795 7.10 25.15 -21.87
C PRO A 795 6.65 25.90 -23.13
N VAL A 796 7.62 26.37 -23.93
CA VAL A 796 7.34 27.11 -25.18
C VAL A 796 6.96 26.17 -26.34
N ASN A 797 7.44 24.93 -26.30
CA ASN A 797 7.12 23.91 -27.30
C ASN A 797 5.99 23.00 -26.79
N PRO A 798 5.02 22.63 -27.64
CA PRO A 798 4.07 21.56 -27.32
C PRO A 798 4.80 20.22 -27.22
N ALA A 799 4.27 19.28 -26.44
CA ALA A 799 4.90 17.98 -26.26
C ALA A 799 5.18 17.24 -27.57
N LEU A 800 6.28 16.48 -27.56
CA LEU A 800 6.61 15.50 -28.58
C LEU A 800 6.07 14.14 -28.14
N GLU A 801 5.33 13.47 -29.02
CA GLU A 801 4.87 12.09 -28.84
C GLU A 801 5.90 11.14 -29.51
N PRO A 802 6.80 10.46 -28.77
CA PRO A 802 7.95 9.79 -29.39
C PRO A 802 7.59 8.61 -30.29
N HIS A 803 6.42 8.02 -30.10
CA HIS A 803 5.85 6.96 -30.94
C HIS A 803 5.37 7.45 -32.32
N LYS A 804 5.27 8.77 -32.54
CA LYS A 804 4.92 9.36 -33.85
C LYS A 804 6.18 9.78 -34.62
N PRO A 805 6.23 9.56 -35.95
CA PRO A 805 7.34 10.04 -36.77
C PRO A 805 7.46 11.58 -36.76
N GLY A 806 8.68 12.07 -36.52
CA GLY A 806 9.09 13.45 -36.71
C GLY A 806 8.95 14.32 -35.45
N ASN A 807 9.02 15.64 -35.64
CA ASN A 807 8.71 16.66 -34.64
C ASN A 807 8.05 17.88 -35.31
N PRO A 808 6.92 17.70 -36.04
CA PRO A 808 6.35 18.72 -36.92
C PRO A 808 5.66 19.88 -36.19
N ASN A 809 5.49 19.79 -34.87
CA ASN A 809 4.82 20.78 -34.02
C ASN A 809 5.80 21.66 -33.22
N ILE A 810 7.11 21.45 -33.31
CA ILE A 810 8.11 22.26 -32.61
C ILE A 810 8.03 23.74 -33.04
N VAL A 811 8.02 24.64 -32.06
CA VAL A 811 7.88 26.09 -32.25
C VAL A 811 9.24 26.79 -32.17
N ASN A 812 10.13 26.32 -31.30
CA ASN A 812 11.42 26.91 -31.04
C ASN A 812 12.50 25.84 -30.80
N PHE A 813 13.39 25.71 -31.79
CA PHE A 813 14.55 24.78 -31.78
C PHE A 813 15.53 25.04 -30.63
N ASN A 814 15.49 26.21 -30.00
CA ASN A 814 16.42 26.58 -28.93
C ASN A 814 15.81 26.47 -27.53
N ARG A 815 14.61 25.88 -27.40
CA ARG A 815 13.87 25.74 -26.14
C ARG A 815 13.56 24.26 -25.85
N TRP A 816 13.39 23.89 -24.59
CA TRP A 816 12.99 22.55 -24.17
C TRP A 816 11.62 22.19 -24.73
N GLN A 817 11.33 20.90 -24.76
CA GLN A 817 10.08 20.33 -25.22
C GLN A 817 9.75 19.14 -24.31
N PRO A 818 8.58 19.14 -23.64
CA PRO A 818 8.13 17.99 -22.86
C PRO A 818 7.86 16.80 -23.79
N LEU A 819 7.79 15.61 -23.22
CA LEU A 819 7.38 14.40 -23.93
C LEU A 819 6.02 13.94 -23.42
N ALA A 820 5.17 13.47 -24.34
CA ALA A 820 3.93 12.78 -24.00
C ALA A 820 4.12 11.28 -24.29
N LEU A 821 4.13 10.47 -23.23
CA LEU A 821 4.24 9.01 -23.27
C LEU A 821 2.87 8.39 -22.96
N GLU A 822 2.63 7.14 -23.37
CA GLU A 822 1.38 6.45 -23.02
C GLU A 822 1.32 6.17 -21.50
N ASN A 823 2.40 5.57 -20.98
CA ASN A 823 2.69 5.48 -19.55
C ASN A 823 4.06 6.14 -19.31
N PHE A 824 4.18 7.02 -18.31
CA PHE A 824 5.47 7.50 -17.82
C PHE A 824 5.76 6.80 -16.50
N ILE A 825 6.86 6.05 -16.45
CA ILE A 825 7.39 5.47 -15.23
C ILE A 825 8.67 6.23 -14.95
N ASP A 826 8.81 6.78 -13.75
CA ASP A 826 9.98 7.57 -13.41
C ASP A 826 11.25 6.71 -13.20
N GLN A 827 12.37 7.39 -12.94
CA GLN A 827 13.65 6.71 -12.80
C GLN A 827 13.69 5.72 -11.63
N ALA A 828 12.86 5.94 -10.60
CA ALA A 828 12.72 5.10 -9.41
C ALA A 828 11.56 4.07 -9.54
N GLY A 829 11.03 3.87 -10.74
CA GLY A 829 10.01 2.85 -11.01
C GLY A 829 8.57 3.24 -10.67
N ASN A 830 8.30 4.49 -10.30
CA ASN A 830 6.96 4.96 -9.92
C ASN A 830 6.16 5.42 -11.14
N ASP A 831 4.87 5.08 -11.20
CA ASP A 831 3.95 5.68 -12.19
C ASP A 831 3.82 7.19 -11.96
N ALA A 832 3.92 7.97 -13.03
CA ALA A 832 3.71 9.42 -12.99
C ALA A 832 2.89 9.92 -14.18
N ASN A 833 2.66 11.23 -14.25
CA ASN A 833 1.91 11.86 -15.32
C ASN A 833 2.55 11.56 -16.70
N SER A 834 1.73 11.06 -17.63
CA SER A 834 2.04 10.83 -19.05
C SER A 834 2.73 11.99 -19.78
N GLU A 835 2.47 13.23 -19.37
CA GLU A 835 3.16 14.45 -19.84
C GLU A 835 3.70 15.21 -18.62
N PRO A 836 4.88 14.83 -18.10
CA PRO A 836 5.43 15.41 -16.87
C PRO A 836 5.92 16.85 -17.11
N GLU A 837 5.65 17.73 -16.14
CA GLU A 837 6.15 19.10 -16.12
C GLU A 837 7.68 19.15 -15.97
N PHE A 838 8.28 20.31 -16.26
CA PHE A 838 9.69 20.55 -15.96
C PHE A 838 9.92 20.40 -14.44
N LEU A 839 10.80 19.52 -13.99
CA LEU A 839 11.17 19.43 -12.57
C LEU A 839 12.08 20.59 -12.14
N SER A 840 11.55 21.49 -11.31
CA SER A 840 12.28 22.54 -10.58
C SER A 840 13.05 23.58 -11.44
N PRO A 841 12.49 24.19 -12.50
CA PRO A 841 13.18 25.21 -13.31
C PRO A 841 13.53 26.48 -12.51
N GLU A 842 12.86 26.78 -11.40
CA GLU A 842 13.18 27.89 -10.51
C GLU A 842 14.22 27.55 -9.41
N TRP A 843 14.85 26.36 -9.40
CA TRP A 843 15.72 25.91 -8.29
C TRP A 843 16.96 26.78 -8.02
N GLY A 844 17.32 27.69 -8.94
CA GLY A 844 18.34 28.71 -8.69
C GLY A 844 17.99 29.68 -7.54
N ASP A 845 16.70 29.85 -7.22
CA ASP A 845 16.26 30.65 -6.07
C ASP A 845 16.60 30.02 -4.70
N VAL A 846 16.90 28.71 -4.66
CA VAL A 846 17.09 27.99 -3.40
C VAL A 846 18.37 28.45 -2.70
N TYR A 847 18.31 28.65 -1.38
CA TYR A 847 19.47 29.15 -0.64
C TYR A 847 20.67 28.20 -0.73
N PRO A 848 21.85 28.68 -1.16
CA PRO A 848 23.03 27.85 -1.33
C PRO A 848 23.76 27.55 -0.02
N PHE A 849 24.63 26.56 -0.08
CA PHE A 849 25.58 26.22 0.97
C PHE A 849 26.84 27.09 0.90
N ALA A 850 27.57 27.04 -0.21
CA ALA A 850 28.85 27.74 -0.40
C ALA A 850 28.87 28.74 -1.57
N LEU A 851 27.87 28.73 -2.47
CA LEU A 851 27.77 29.68 -3.59
C LEU A 851 27.54 31.12 -3.09
N THR A 852 28.13 32.08 -3.80
CA THR A 852 28.15 33.50 -3.39
C THR A 852 27.52 34.45 -4.42
N GLU A 853 27.13 35.64 -3.97
CA GLU A 853 26.67 36.75 -4.82
C GLU A 853 27.70 37.18 -5.89
N GLU A 854 29.00 36.88 -5.73
CA GLU A 854 30.01 37.17 -6.77
C GLU A 854 29.96 36.19 -7.95
N GLU A 855 29.32 35.03 -7.76
CA GLU A 855 29.18 33.95 -8.74
C GLU A 855 27.80 33.93 -9.41
N LEU A 856 26.87 34.74 -8.88
CA LEU A 856 25.49 34.86 -9.32
C LEU A 856 25.34 35.83 -10.50
N THR A 857 24.63 35.40 -11.54
CA THR A 857 24.12 36.27 -12.60
C THR A 857 22.59 36.21 -12.62
N GLN A 858 21.95 37.38 -12.63
CA GLN A 858 20.49 37.51 -12.64
C GLN A 858 19.96 37.79 -14.05
N TYR A 859 18.89 37.10 -14.43
CA TYR A 859 18.26 37.20 -15.73
C TYR A 859 16.74 37.31 -15.66
N SER A 860 16.13 38.06 -16.59
CA SER A 860 14.68 38.12 -16.81
C SER A 860 14.38 37.96 -18.29
N ARG A 861 13.27 37.30 -18.63
CA ARG A 861 12.79 37.24 -20.02
C ARG A 861 11.96 38.47 -20.35
N GLU A 862 11.85 38.81 -21.64
CA GLU A 862 11.11 39.99 -22.08
C GLU A 862 9.61 39.83 -21.80
N GLY A 863 9.09 40.59 -20.83
CA GLY A 863 7.69 40.56 -20.41
C GLY A 863 7.38 39.71 -19.18
N GLU A 864 8.38 39.00 -18.61
CA GLU A 864 8.27 38.28 -17.34
C GLU A 864 8.77 39.18 -16.18
N GLU A 865 8.06 39.20 -15.05
CA GLU A 865 8.50 39.90 -13.83
C GLU A 865 9.48 39.06 -12.98
N TYR A 866 9.56 37.76 -13.24
CA TYR A 866 10.41 36.81 -12.53
C TYR A 866 11.91 36.98 -12.91
N VAL A 867 12.79 36.68 -11.96
CA VAL A 867 14.24 36.81 -12.09
C VAL A 867 14.89 35.45 -11.82
N TYR A 868 15.42 34.82 -12.86
CA TYR A 868 16.21 33.60 -12.75
C TYR A 868 17.57 33.90 -12.12
N GLN A 869 17.90 33.19 -11.05
CA GLN A 869 19.24 33.17 -10.44
C GLN A 869 20.09 32.12 -11.17
N VAL A 870 21.23 32.52 -11.70
CA VAL A 870 22.14 31.63 -12.45
C VAL A 870 23.55 31.72 -11.87
N TYR A 871 23.89 30.76 -11.01
CA TYR A 871 25.23 30.65 -10.44
C TYR A 871 26.21 30.02 -11.42
N HIS A 872 27.46 30.51 -11.42
CA HIS A 872 28.55 30.04 -12.28
C HIS A 872 28.23 30.01 -13.78
N ASP A 873 27.41 30.94 -14.28
CA ASP A 873 26.94 30.98 -15.68
C ASP A 873 28.06 30.65 -16.69
N PRO A 874 27.94 29.54 -17.45
CA PRO A 874 28.89 29.17 -18.50
C PRO A 874 28.72 30.01 -19.77
N GLY A 875 27.67 30.85 -19.83
CA GLY A 875 27.30 31.64 -21.00
C GLY A 875 26.35 30.90 -21.92
N THR A 876 25.85 31.63 -22.92
CA THR A 876 24.80 31.15 -23.82
C THR A 876 25.25 29.95 -24.66
N PRO A 877 24.53 28.82 -24.64
CA PRO A 877 24.86 27.66 -25.47
C PRO A 877 24.67 27.95 -26.97
N PRO A 878 25.25 27.14 -27.87
CA PRO A 878 25.00 27.23 -29.31
C PRO A 878 23.51 27.21 -29.65
N LYS A 879 23.08 27.98 -30.66
CA LYS A 879 21.66 28.14 -31.02
C LYS A 879 21.49 28.12 -32.53
N ILE A 880 20.37 27.56 -33.00
CA ILE A 880 19.90 27.79 -34.37
C ILE A 880 19.73 29.29 -34.59
N GLY A 881 20.28 29.79 -35.70
CA GLY A 881 20.28 31.22 -36.05
C GLY A 881 21.39 32.07 -35.41
N SER A 882 22.36 31.49 -34.69
CA SER A 882 23.54 32.21 -34.19
C SER A 882 24.83 31.84 -34.94
N ASP A 883 25.92 32.57 -34.70
CA ASP A 883 27.26 32.27 -35.23
C ASP A 883 27.79 30.88 -34.81
N LEU A 884 27.13 30.21 -33.85
CA LEU A 884 27.44 28.86 -33.38
C LEU A 884 26.41 27.80 -33.84
N ALA A 885 25.54 28.12 -34.79
CA ALA A 885 24.51 27.18 -35.27
C ALA A 885 25.08 25.85 -35.79
N ASP A 886 26.29 25.85 -36.37
CA ASP A 886 26.95 24.61 -36.80
C ASP A 886 27.43 23.73 -35.63
N GLU A 887 27.68 24.32 -34.45
CA GLU A 887 28.00 23.57 -33.22
C GLU A 887 26.74 23.04 -32.54
N TYR A 888 25.63 23.78 -32.55
CA TYR A 888 24.30 23.25 -32.19
C TYR A 888 23.98 22.01 -33.03
N LYS A 889 24.10 22.15 -34.36
CA LYS A 889 23.74 21.10 -35.32
C LYS A 889 24.62 19.86 -35.16
N TRP A 890 25.94 20.06 -35.06
CA TRP A 890 26.88 18.95 -34.85
C TRP A 890 26.64 18.25 -33.51
N SER A 891 26.53 19.00 -32.40
CA SER A 891 26.55 18.38 -31.07
C SER A 891 25.31 17.53 -30.80
N HIS A 892 24.12 17.98 -31.20
CA HIS A 892 22.91 17.14 -31.13
C HIS A 892 23.02 15.92 -32.06
N SER A 893 23.45 16.12 -33.31
CA SER A 893 23.57 15.01 -34.27
C SER A 893 24.63 13.96 -33.87
N PHE A 894 25.68 14.38 -33.16
CA PHE A 894 26.75 13.51 -32.66
C PHE A 894 26.23 12.43 -31.70
N VAL A 895 25.14 12.70 -30.97
CA VAL A 895 24.47 11.71 -30.12
C VAL A 895 24.01 10.49 -30.93
N SER A 896 23.46 10.70 -32.14
CA SER A 896 23.08 9.60 -33.03
C SER A 896 24.29 8.82 -33.59
N VAL A 897 25.47 9.45 -33.69
CA VAL A 897 26.72 8.78 -34.11
C VAL A 897 27.16 7.81 -33.01
N TRP A 898 27.16 8.24 -31.74
CA TRP A 898 27.53 7.37 -30.62
C TRP A 898 26.48 6.29 -30.33
N SER A 899 25.21 6.52 -30.68
CA SER A 899 24.17 5.47 -30.69
C SER A 899 24.51 4.29 -31.62
N SER A 900 25.37 4.49 -32.63
CA SER A 900 25.85 3.39 -33.48
C SER A 900 26.76 2.38 -32.76
N HIS A 901 27.33 2.75 -31.61
CA HIS A 901 28.24 1.90 -30.84
C HIS A 901 27.52 0.83 -30.02
N LEU A 902 26.20 0.95 -29.84
CA LEU A 902 25.39 0.14 -28.92
C LEU A 902 25.10 -1.29 -29.43
N ASP A 903 25.60 -1.69 -30.62
CA ASP A 903 25.41 -3.05 -31.13
C ASP A 903 26.33 -4.04 -30.37
N PRO A 904 25.79 -5.07 -29.68
CA PRO A 904 26.62 -6.13 -29.09
C PRO A 904 27.49 -6.86 -30.12
N ASN A 905 27.13 -6.80 -31.41
CA ASN A 905 27.85 -7.42 -32.51
C ASN A 905 28.64 -6.41 -33.37
N PHE A 906 28.90 -5.18 -32.87
CA PHE A 906 29.52 -4.11 -33.66
C PHE A 906 30.84 -4.56 -34.32
N GLY A 907 30.78 -4.67 -35.65
CA GLY A 907 31.85 -5.24 -36.47
C GLY A 907 31.92 -6.78 -36.37
N ARG A 908 31.96 -7.47 -37.53
CA ARG A 908 32.26 -8.92 -37.60
C ARG A 908 33.71 -9.20 -37.22
N GLY A 909 33.97 -9.18 -35.92
CA GLY A 909 35.29 -9.15 -35.29
C GLY A 909 35.28 -8.56 -33.87
N ALA A 910 34.18 -7.90 -33.45
CA ALA A 910 34.02 -7.09 -32.24
C ALA A 910 35.10 -6.01 -32.10
N GLU A 911 34.74 -4.73 -32.21
CA GLU A 911 35.68 -3.67 -31.82
C GLU A 911 35.89 -3.75 -30.30
N LEU A 912 37.01 -4.36 -29.92
CA LEU A 912 37.39 -4.56 -28.53
C LEU A 912 38.10 -3.32 -27.99
N ILE A 913 37.55 -2.74 -26.94
CA ILE A 913 38.11 -1.63 -26.17
C ILE A 913 38.75 -2.18 -24.90
N ASP A 914 39.93 -1.68 -24.53
CA ASP A 914 40.50 -1.89 -23.19
C ASP A 914 39.83 -0.92 -22.22
N ILE A 915 38.93 -1.42 -21.39
CA ILE A 915 38.16 -0.61 -20.42
C ILE A 915 38.80 -0.55 -19.03
N SER A 916 39.97 -1.18 -18.86
CA SER A 916 40.71 -1.06 -17.60
C SER A 916 41.33 0.35 -17.48
N PRO A 917 41.82 0.73 -16.28
CA PRO A 917 42.56 1.98 -16.13
C PRO A 917 43.88 1.99 -16.92
N ASN A 918 44.29 0.91 -17.59
CA ASN A 918 45.40 0.95 -18.54
C ASN A 918 45.05 1.61 -19.88
N GLY A 919 43.80 1.44 -20.34
CA GLY A 919 43.34 1.91 -21.64
C GLY A 919 42.67 3.28 -21.63
N ILE A 920 41.90 3.59 -20.58
CA ILE A 920 41.04 4.79 -20.49
C ILE A 920 41.28 5.60 -19.21
N GLY A 921 40.79 6.85 -19.18
CA GLY A 921 40.99 7.78 -18.07
C GLY A 921 42.32 8.56 -18.14
N ASN A 922 42.72 9.19 -17.03
CA ASN A 922 43.89 10.08 -16.93
C ASN A 922 43.79 11.33 -17.84
N ILE A 923 42.65 12.02 -17.80
CA ILE A 923 42.42 13.27 -18.53
C ILE A 923 42.77 14.47 -17.63
N SER A 924 43.67 15.34 -18.08
CA SER A 924 43.94 16.61 -17.39
C SER A 924 42.85 17.64 -17.69
N VAL A 925 42.44 18.42 -16.68
CA VAL A 925 41.52 19.57 -16.80
C VAL A 925 42.02 20.63 -17.81
N ASP A 926 43.33 20.70 -18.08
CA ASP A 926 43.91 21.56 -19.12
C ASP A 926 43.57 21.09 -20.56
N GLN A 927 43.12 19.83 -20.72
CA GLN A 927 42.67 19.26 -21.99
C GLN A 927 41.17 19.50 -22.26
N TYR A 928 40.39 19.90 -21.26
CA TYR A 928 38.97 20.20 -21.46
C TYR A 928 38.79 21.43 -22.35
N PRO A 929 37.93 21.36 -23.39
CA PRO A 929 37.69 22.48 -24.30
C PRO A 929 37.10 23.68 -23.55
N ARG A 930 37.45 24.89 -23.99
CA ARG A 930 37.04 26.16 -23.35
C ARG A 930 36.10 27.00 -24.23
N ASP A 931 35.77 26.47 -25.41
CA ASP A 931 34.82 27.03 -26.36
C ASP A 931 34.13 25.86 -27.10
N PHE A 932 32.94 26.10 -27.65
CA PHE A 932 32.16 25.04 -28.31
C PHE A 932 32.86 24.42 -29.55
N PRO A 933 33.49 25.19 -30.48
CA PRO A 933 34.19 24.60 -31.62
C PRO A 933 35.31 23.61 -31.26
N THR A 934 36.04 23.82 -30.16
CA THR A 934 37.09 22.88 -29.71
C THR A 934 36.54 21.54 -29.19
N HIS A 935 35.24 21.42 -28.89
CA HIS A 935 34.64 20.14 -28.46
C HIS A 935 34.81 19.04 -29.52
N ARG A 936 34.79 19.39 -30.81
CA ARG A 936 35.02 18.45 -31.94
C ARG A 936 36.39 17.76 -31.93
N SER A 937 37.36 18.31 -31.19
CA SER A 937 38.69 17.70 -31.03
C SER A 937 38.81 16.87 -29.75
N PHE A 938 37.85 16.99 -28.83
CA PHE A 938 37.80 16.26 -27.57
C PHE A 938 36.94 15.00 -27.72
N PHE A 939 35.73 15.14 -28.25
CA PHE A 939 34.79 14.04 -28.49
C PHE A 939 35.05 13.41 -29.85
N GLN A 940 35.50 12.15 -29.86
CA GLN A 940 35.90 11.43 -31.06
C GLN A 940 34.82 10.46 -31.54
N ASP A 941 34.82 10.20 -32.85
CA ASP A 941 33.83 9.35 -33.52
C ASP A 941 33.90 7.88 -33.09
N ASN A 942 35.04 7.42 -32.58
CA ASN A 942 35.29 6.03 -32.15
C ASN A 942 34.81 5.73 -30.72
N GLY A 943 34.12 6.66 -30.06
CA GLY A 943 33.67 6.48 -28.67
C GLY A 943 34.78 6.51 -27.62
N LEU A 944 36.00 6.94 -27.97
CA LEU A 944 37.08 7.11 -27.01
C LEU A 944 37.21 8.57 -26.57
N ASP A 945 37.43 8.77 -25.27
CA ASP A 945 37.89 10.03 -24.72
C ASP A 945 39.39 10.25 -25.04
N PRO A 946 39.96 11.46 -24.85
CA PRO A 946 41.38 11.74 -25.11
C PRO A 946 42.31 11.30 -23.96
N GLY A 947 41.84 10.38 -23.11
CA GLY A 947 42.58 9.76 -22.02
C GLY A 947 43.80 8.99 -22.48
N ARG A 948 44.66 8.67 -21.51
CA ARG A 948 45.93 7.98 -21.73
C ARG A 948 46.09 6.73 -20.86
N GLY A 949 45.13 6.51 -19.96
CA GLY A 949 45.23 5.53 -18.89
C GLY A 949 46.45 5.73 -17.98
N TYR A 950 46.65 4.73 -17.14
CA TYR A 950 47.66 4.61 -16.12
C TYR A 950 48.44 3.32 -16.37
N SER A 951 49.77 3.40 -16.40
CA SER A 951 50.61 2.22 -16.62
C SER A 951 50.85 1.38 -15.35
N VAL A 952 50.61 1.97 -14.17
CA VAL A 952 50.91 1.40 -12.84
C VAL A 952 49.89 1.92 -11.83
N ASN A 953 49.35 1.05 -10.99
CA ASN A 953 48.56 1.40 -9.81
C ASN A 953 49.51 1.97 -8.73
N PRO A 954 49.27 3.20 -8.23
CA PRO A 954 50.21 3.89 -7.33
C PRO A 954 50.28 3.27 -5.92
N ALA A 955 49.20 2.64 -5.44
CA ALA A 955 49.14 2.02 -4.12
C ALA A 955 49.83 0.65 -4.07
N THR A 956 49.71 -0.16 -5.12
CA THR A 956 50.28 -1.51 -5.18
C THR A 956 51.63 -1.59 -5.91
N GLY A 957 51.92 -0.64 -6.80
CA GLY A 957 53.09 -0.66 -7.68
C GLY A 957 53.04 -1.70 -8.81
N ALA A 958 51.89 -2.39 -8.98
CA ALA A 958 51.64 -3.32 -10.08
C ALA A 958 51.11 -2.59 -11.33
N PRO A 959 51.31 -3.11 -12.55
CA PRO A 959 50.60 -2.60 -13.73
C PRO A 959 49.09 -2.81 -13.58
N TYR A 960 48.29 -1.93 -14.18
CA TYR A 960 46.88 -2.24 -14.45
C TYR A 960 46.83 -3.27 -15.56
N GLU A 961 46.10 -4.36 -15.35
CA GLU A 961 45.93 -5.43 -16.34
C GLU A 961 44.85 -5.02 -17.36
N PRO A 962 45.15 -5.05 -18.68
CA PRO A 962 44.17 -4.72 -19.72
C PRO A 962 42.91 -5.60 -19.72
N GLN A 963 41.75 -4.98 -19.92
CA GLN A 963 40.44 -5.64 -19.95
C GLN A 963 39.73 -5.36 -21.29
N PHE A 964 39.95 -6.24 -22.27
CA PHE A 964 39.37 -6.09 -23.62
C PHE A 964 37.94 -6.64 -23.71
N VAL A 965 36.96 -5.77 -23.95
CA VAL A 965 35.52 -6.11 -24.06
C VAL A 965 34.89 -5.50 -25.32
N PRO A 966 33.75 -6.01 -25.81
CA PRO A 966 33.04 -5.39 -26.94
C PRO A 966 32.57 -3.97 -26.59
N LEU A 967 32.79 -3.01 -27.50
CA LEU A 967 32.36 -1.61 -27.30
C LEU A 967 30.85 -1.49 -27.02
N GLY A 968 30.01 -2.28 -27.68
CA GLY A 968 28.56 -2.29 -27.46
C GLY A 968 28.12 -2.86 -26.10
N ASP A 969 28.92 -3.70 -25.46
CA ASP A 969 28.64 -4.14 -24.09
C ASP A 969 29.08 -3.05 -23.09
N TYR A 970 30.28 -2.50 -23.24
CA TYR A 970 30.77 -1.42 -22.38
C TYR A 970 29.85 -0.19 -22.41
N THR A 971 29.43 0.25 -23.60
CA THR A 971 28.65 1.49 -23.75
C THR A 971 27.22 1.37 -23.24
N ARG A 972 26.56 0.20 -23.39
CA ARG A 972 25.25 -0.08 -22.78
C ARG A 972 25.36 -0.22 -21.27
N VAL A 973 26.32 -0.99 -20.76
CA VAL A 973 26.55 -1.14 -19.31
C VAL A 973 26.85 0.21 -18.66
N LEU A 974 27.70 1.03 -19.27
CA LEU A 974 28.02 2.35 -18.74
C LEU A 974 26.81 3.30 -18.80
N ALA A 975 25.98 3.22 -19.85
CA ALA A 975 24.76 4.01 -19.95
C ALA A 975 23.75 3.64 -18.85
N GLU A 976 23.57 2.36 -18.54
CA GLU A 976 22.60 1.91 -17.52
C GLU A 976 23.13 2.05 -16.09
N PHE A 977 24.41 1.75 -15.82
CA PHE A 977 25.03 1.89 -14.49
C PHE A 977 24.89 3.31 -13.93
N TRP A 978 25.06 4.33 -14.75
CA TRP A 978 24.91 5.74 -14.37
C TRP A 978 23.53 6.32 -14.72
N ALA A 979 22.55 5.49 -15.12
CA ALA A 979 21.15 5.87 -15.29
C ALA A 979 20.27 5.39 -14.13
N ASP A 980 20.90 5.02 -13.00
CA ASP A 980 20.33 4.72 -11.69
C ASP A 980 18.86 4.28 -11.80
N GLY A 981 18.62 3.02 -12.20
CA GLY A 981 17.29 2.45 -12.54
C GLY A 981 16.32 2.38 -11.35
N PRO A 982 15.26 1.53 -11.38
CA PRO A 982 14.18 1.55 -10.37
C PRO A 982 14.63 1.66 -8.90
N ASP A 983 15.74 1.02 -8.52
CA ASP A 983 16.39 1.16 -7.21
C ASP A 983 17.18 2.48 -7.02
N SER A 984 16.70 3.59 -7.59
CA SER A 984 17.46 4.84 -7.80
C SER A 984 17.71 5.61 -6.52
N GLU A 985 18.97 5.84 -6.12
CA GLU A 985 19.28 6.90 -5.15
C GLU A 985 19.30 8.30 -5.82
N THR A 986 19.07 8.36 -7.14
CA THR A 986 19.37 9.49 -8.04
C THR A 986 20.86 9.89 -8.02
N PRO A 987 21.35 10.69 -9.00
CA PRO A 987 22.77 11.00 -9.11
C PRO A 987 23.46 11.55 -7.84
N PRO A 988 22.85 12.43 -7.02
CA PRO A 988 23.49 12.86 -5.77
C PRO A 988 23.58 11.74 -4.72
N GLY A 989 22.60 10.83 -4.65
CA GLY A 989 22.60 9.72 -3.70
C GLY A 989 23.59 8.61 -4.09
N HIS A 990 23.76 8.34 -5.38
CA HIS A 990 24.75 7.39 -5.88
C HIS A 990 26.18 7.76 -5.46
N TRP A 991 26.51 9.06 -5.39
CA TRP A 991 27.81 9.51 -4.87
C TRP A 991 27.96 9.40 -3.35
N PHE A 992 26.85 9.29 -2.59
CA PHE A 992 26.91 8.89 -1.18
C PHE A 992 27.17 7.38 -1.04
N VAL A 993 26.61 6.53 -1.91
CA VAL A 993 26.97 5.10 -1.97
C VAL A 993 28.48 4.93 -2.22
N ILE A 994 29.02 5.63 -3.22
CA ILE A 994 30.46 5.64 -3.51
C ILE A 994 31.28 6.18 -2.32
N LEU A 995 30.81 7.22 -1.62
CA LEU A 995 31.48 7.72 -0.40
C LEU A 995 31.49 6.65 0.71
N ASN A 996 30.42 5.89 0.87
CA ASN A 996 30.34 4.81 1.86
C ASN A 996 31.33 3.69 1.53
N GLU A 997 31.40 3.23 0.28
CA GLU A 997 32.41 2.27 -0.19
C GLU A 997 33.84 2.77 0.09
N VAL A 998 34.11 4.06 -0.17
CA VAL A 998 35.40 4.70 0.09
C VAL A 998 35.70 4.76 1.59
N ASN A 999 34.72 5.09 2.43
CA ASN A 999 34.89 5.17 3.89
C ASN A 999 35.16 3.79 4.53
N GLU A 1000 34.56 2.73 3.98
CA GLU A 1000 34.65 1.36 4.48
C GLU A 1000 35.84 0.57 3.90
N HIS A 1001 36.42 1.00 2.78
CA HIS A 1001 37.50 0.26 2.12
C HIS A 1001 38.74 0.10 3.04
N PRO A 1002 39.32 -1.11 3.23
CA PRO A 1002 40.39 -1.38 4.21
C PRO A 1002 41.71 -0.61 4.04
N ALA A 1003 41.91 0.08 2.91
CA ALA A 1003 43.08 0.92 2.65
C ALA A 1003 42.85 2.41 2.95
N SER A 1004 41.65 2.81 3.34
CA SER A 1004 41.28 4.20 3.62
C SER A 1004 41.85 4.68 4.97
N THR A 1005 42.13 5.98 5.05
CA THR A 1005 42.53 6.65 6.29
C THR A 1005 41.60 7.82 6.56
N ARG A 1006 41.13 7.98 7.80
CA ARG A 1006 40.12 8.98 8.16
C ARG A 1006 40.79 10.32 8.46
N LYS A 1007 41.52 10.83 7.47
CA LYS A 1007 42.40 12.01 7.57
C LYS A 1007 41.96 13.07 6.58
N ILE A 1008 41.47 14.17 7.10
CA ILE A 1008 41.04 15.31 6.30
C ILE A 1008 42.24 15.86 5.51
N ARG A 1009 42.10 15.98 4.18
CA ARG A 1009 43.20 16.29 3.25
C ARG A 1009 44.38 15.30 3.31
N GLY A 1010 44.16 14.07 3.77
CA GLY A 1010 45.17 13.00 3.86
C GLY A 1010 46.26 13.24 4.92
N VAL A 1011 46.07 14.22 5.81
CA VAL A 1011 47.10 14.66 6.78
C VAL A 1011 46.58 14.67 8.22
N GLY A 1012 47.52 14.57 9.18
CA GLY A 1012 47.22 14.58 10.60
C GLY A 1012 46.94 13.21 11.20
N ASP A 1013 46.23 13.22 12.33
CA ASP A 1013 45.78 12.03 13.05
C ASP A 1013 44.44 11.55 12.48
N ASP A 1014 44.17 10.25 12.55
CA ASP A 1014 42.90 9.67 12.10
C ASP A 1014 41.74 10.13 13.01
N ARG A 1015 40.62 10.53 12.40
CA ARG A 1015 39.36 10.87 13.09
C ARG A 1015 38.63 9.61 13.56
N SER A 1016 37.71 9.76 14.51
CA SER A 1016 36.75 8.69 14.82
C SER A 1016 35.80 8.45 13.65
N GLU A 1017 35.10 7.31 13.65
CA GLU A 1017 34.14 6.96 12.59
C GLU A 1017 33.00 7.97 12.52
N LEU A 1018 32.37 8.25 13.66
CA LEU A 1018 31.30 9.23 13.75
C LEU A 1018 31.76 10.62 13.28
N GLU A 1019 32.95 11.09 13.69
CA GLU A 1019 33.49 12.39 13.26
C GLU A 1019 33.76 12.41 11.75
N TRP A 1020 34.30 11.33 11.18
CA TRP A 1020 34.57 11.24 9.74
C TRP A 1020 33.28 11.23 8.92
N ASP A 1021 32.29 10.43 9.33
CA ASP A 1021 31.03 10.28 8.59
C ASP A 1021 30.22 11.58 8.61
N VAL A 1022 30.02 12.24 9.77
CA VAL A 1022 29.28 13.52 9.80
C VAL A 1022 29.97 14.63 9.01
N ILE A 1023 31.31 14.71 9.04
CA ILE A 1023 32.05 15.72 8.27
C ILE A 1023 31.98 15.41 6.77
N SER A 1024 32.15 14.14 6.37
CA SER A 1024 32.15 13.74 4.96
C SER A 1024 30.77 13.89 4.33
N TYR A 1025 29.70 13.49 5.01
CA TYR A 1025 28.32 13.68 4.56
C TYR A 1025 27.89 15.14 4.53
N PHE A 1026 28.29 15.95 5.51
CA PHE A 1026 28.01 17.40 5.50
C PHE A 1026 28.69 18.08 4.28
N THR A 1027 29.95 17.74 4.05
CA THR A 1027 30.74 18.30 2.94
C THR A 1027 30.20 17.85 1.58
N LEU A 1028 29.93 16.56 1.40
CA LEU A 1028 29.39 16.04 0.13
C LEU A 1028 27.95 16.51 -0.10
N GLY A 1029 27.10 16.49 0.93
CA GLY A 1029 25.72 16.94 0.86
C GLY A 1029 25.61 18.40 0.44
N GLY A 1030 26.33 19.31 1.13
CA GLY A 1030 26.34 20.73 0.77
C GLY A 1030 26.86 20.98 -0.64
N ALA A 1031 27.86 20.21 -1.09
CA ALA A 1031 28.36 20.28 -2.46
C ALA A 1031 27.33 19.77 -3.50
N MET A 1032 26.59 18.69 -3.21
CA MET A 1032 25.50 18.20 -4.07
C MET A 1032 24.36 19.23 -4.15
N HIS A 1033 23.99 19.85 -3.03
CA HIS A 1033 22.98 20.90 -2.99
C HIS A 1033 23.35 22.11 -3.87
N ASP A 1034 24.58 22.61 -3.76
CA ASP A 1034 25.08 23.69 -4.64
C ASP A 1034 25.16 23.27 -6.11
N ALA A 1035 25.55 22.03 -6.39
CA ALA A 1035 25.54 21.48 -7.75
C ALA A 1035 24.13 21.44 -8.35
N ALA A 1036 23.11 21.14 -7.54
CA ALA A 1036 21.70 21.21 -7.94
C ALA A 1036 21.29 22.66 -8.27
N ILE A 1037 21.55 23.61 -7.37
CA ILE A 1037 21.23 25.04 -7.53
C ILE A 1037 21.85 25.60 -8.81
N ALA A 1038 23.16 25.40 -9.01
CA ALA A 1038 23.85 25.89 -10.20
C ALA A 1038 23.31 25.24 -11.49
N ALA A 1039 23.21 23.90 -11.52
CA ALA A 1039 22.75 23.20 -12.72
C ALA A 1039 21.30 23.52 -13.08
N TRP A 1040 20.38 23.56 -12.12
CA TRP A 1040 18.97 23.85 -12.41
C TRP A 1040 18.68 25.33 -12.63
N GLY A 1041 19.40 26.27 -12.00
CA GLY A 1041 19.34 27.69 -12.36
C GLY A 1041 19.72 27.93 -13.83
N ILE A 1042 20.80 27.29 -14.30
CA ILE A 1042 21.23 27.31 -15.71
C ILE A 1042 20.16 26.67 -16.61
N LYS A 1043 19.67 25.47 -16.28
CA LYS A 1043 18.63 24.76 -17.04
C LYS A 1043 17.34 25.56 -17.15
N GLY A 1044 16.87 26.14 -16.05
CA GLY A 1044 15.64 26.93 -15.99
C GLY A 1044 15.72 28.23 -16.78
N TRP A 1045 16.86 28.94 -16.72
CA TRP A 1045 17.07 30.15 -17.50
C TRP A 1045 17.17 29.86 -19.00
N TYR A 1046 18.17 29.06 -19.40
CA TYR A 1046 18.45 28.79 -20.81
C TYR A 1046 17.40 27.93 -21.48
N ASP A 1047 16.71 27.09 -20.68
CA ASP A 1047 15.61 26.22 -21.08
C ASP A 1047 15.95 25.42 -22.35
N TYR A 1048 17.11 24.77 -22.36
CA TYR A 1048 17.71 24.26 -23.59
C TYR A 1048 17.15 22.89 -24.01
N ILE A 1049 17.06 22.70 -25.33
CA ILE A 1049 16.47 21.52 -25.98
C ILE A 1049 17.24 20.21 -25.68
N ARG A 1050 16.55 19.07 -25.82
CA ARG A 1050 17.10 17.71 -25.67
C ARG A 1050 17.42 17.08 -27.05
N PRO A 1051 18.34 16.08 -27.12
CA PRO A 1051 18.71 15.44 -28.38
C PRO A 1051 17.55 14.88 -29.21
N ILE A 1052 16.59 14.17 -28.61
CA ILE A 1052 15.45 13.59 -29.36
C ILE A 1052 14.64 14.66 -30.12
N SER A 1053 14.26 15.74 -29.42
CA SER A 1053 13.54 16.88 -30.00
C SER A 1053 14.36 17.57 -31.09
N ALA A 1054 15.65 17.83 -30.83
CA ALA A 1054 16.54 18.53 -31.76
C ALA A 1054 16.85 17.70 -33.02
N ILE A 1055 17.16 16.41 -32.89
CA ILE A 1055 17.49 15.51 -34.01
C ILE A 1055 16.27 15.35 -34.92
N ARG A 1056 15.09 15.03 -34.37
CA ARG A 1056 13.86 14.87 -35.15
C ARG A 1056 13.46 16.18 -35.84
N ALA A 1057 13.51 17.31 -35.13
CA ALA A 1057 13.20 18.62 -35.71
C ALA A 1057 14.17 19.05 -36.83
N MET A 1058 15.48 18.78 -36.68
CA MET A 1058 16.45 19.05 -37.75
C MET A 1058 16.26 18.10 -38.94
N ALA A 1059 15.89 16.84 -38.69
CA ALA A 1059 15.66 15.85 -39.75
C ALA A 1059 14.41 16.16 -40.59
N ASP A 1060 13.33 16.65 -39.98
CA ASP A 1060 12.11 17.10 -40.68
C ASP A 1060 12.37 18.25 -41.65
N LEU A 1061 13.38 19.09 -41.37
CA LEU A 1061 13.84 20.15 -42.28
C LEU A 1061 14.72 19.63 -43.44
N GLY A 1062 15.25 18.41 -43.34
CA GLY A 1062 16.22 17.84 -44.28
C GLY A 1062 17.67 18.07 -43.85
N GLN A 1063 18.60 18.19 -44.79
CA GLN A 1063 20.05 18.21 -44.53
C GLN A 1063 20.72 19.58 -44.71
N SER A 1064 21.78 19.87 -43.96
CA SER A 1064 22.50 21.16 -44.04
C SER A 1064 23.94 21.10 -44.57
N SER A 1065 24.39 19.99 -45.15
CA SER A 1065 25.81 19.80 -45.52
C SER A 1065 26.14 20.21 -46.96
N ASP A 1066 25.20 20.09 -47.90
CA ASP A 1066 25.45 20.39 -49.32
C ASP A 1066 24.19 20.98 -49.98
N GLU A 1067 24.28 22.24 -50.42
CA GLU A 1067 23.20 22.97 -51.11
C GLU A 1067 22.80 22.38 -52.47
N THR A 1068 23.59 21.43 -53.00
CA THR A 1068 23.35 20.78 -54.30
C THR A 1068 22.66 19.42 -54.18
N LEU A 1069 22.56 18.85 -52.97
CA LEU A 1069 21.85 17.60 -52.70
C LEU A 1069 20.35 17.84 -52.42
N PRO A 1070 19.50 16.81 -52.59
CA PRO A 1070 18.09 16.87 -52.19
C PRO A 1070 17.89 17.30 -50.73
N SER A 1071 16.68 17.79 -50.44
CA SER A 1071 16.24 18.15 -49.09
C SER A 1071 17.18 19.10 -48.35
N TYR A 1072 17.86 20.03 -49.05
CA TYR A 1072 18.74 21.00 -48.38
C TYR A 1072 17.96 22.05 -47.58
N HIS A 1073 18.39 22.27 -46.34
CA HIS A 1073 17.94 23.37 -45.48
C HIS A 1073 19.06 23.83 -44.55
N GLU A 1074 19.26 25.14 -44.39
CA GLU A 1074 20.37 25.73 -43.60
C GLU A 1074 20.40 25.28 -42.12
N ASN A 1075 19.21 25.07 -41.55
CA ASN A 1075 18.99 24.60 -40.18
C ASN A 1075 18.63 23.10 -40.11
N GLY A 1076 18.79 22.36 -41.22
CA GLY A 1076 18.64 20.90 -41.25
C GLY A 1076 19.79 20.17 -40.56
N ILE A 1077 19.73 18.84 -40.58
CA ILE A 1077 20.75 17.99 -39.93
C ILE A 1077 22.02 17.84 -40.81
N PRO A 1078 23.24 17.93 -40.25
CA PRO A 1078 24.46 17.75 -41.02
C PRO A 1078 24.67 16.28 -41.41
N LEU A 1079 24.79 16.00 -42.71
CA LEU A 1079 25.19 14.69 -43.23
C LEU A 1079 26.60 14.33 -42.76
N LYS A 1080 26.79 13.05 -42.46
CA LYS A 1080 28.04 12.42 -42.05
C LYS A 1080 28.12 11.01 -42.67
N PRO A 1081 28.93 10.80 -43.71
CA PRO A 1081 29.00 9.52 -44.42
C PRO A 1081 29.23 8.33 -43.46
N GLY A 1082 28.46 7.27 -43.62
CA GLY A 1082 28.45 6.09 -42.75
C GLY A 1082 27.61 6.19 -41.48
N TYR A 1083 27.06 7.36 -41.14
CA TYR A 1083 26.27 7.58 -39.90
C TYR A 1083 24.96 8.35 -40.12
N ILE A 1084 25.00 9.43 -40.91
CA ILE A 1084 23.86 10.33 -41.18
C ILE A 1084 23.83 10.61 -42.67
N GLU A 1085 22.83 10.09 -43.36
CA GLU A 1085 22.76 10.08 -44.82
C GLU A 1085 21.34 10.37 -45.32
N LEU A 1086 21.21 10.63 -46.62
CA LEU A 1086 19.91 10.63 -47.30
C LEU A 1086 19.50 9.19 -47.60
N VAL A 1087 18.19 8.91 -47.58
CA VAL A 1087 17.62 7.67 -48.10
C VAL A 1087 17.68 7.72 -49.63
N ASP A 1088 18.41 6.78 -50.24
CA ASP A 1088 18.48 6.59 -51.69
C ASP A 1088 17.32 5.72 -52.21
N ALA A 1089 17.02 5.78 -53.51
CA ALA A 1089 15.94 4.97 -54.12
C ALA A 1089 16.23 3.46 -54.18
N ASP A 1090 17.49 3.04 -54.05
CA ASP A 1090 17.88 1.62 -53.96
C ASP A 1090 17.99 1.15 -52.48
N ASP A 1091 17.63 2.00 -51.51
CA ASP A 1091 17.81 1.75 -50.08
C ASP A 1091 16.62 0.97 -49.47
N ALA A 1092 16.87 0.13 -48.47
CA ALA A 1092 15.83 -0.67 -47.83
C ALA A 1092 14.78 0.20 -47.09
N LEU A 1093 15.16 1.43 -46.73
CA LEU A 1093 14.29 2.42 -46.10
C LEU A 1093 13.47 3.25 -47.10
N ALA A 1094 13.62 3.10 -48.42
CA ALA A 1094 12.96 3.94 -49.43
C ALA A 1094 11.42 3.91 -49.36
N GLY A 1095 10.84 2.80 -48.88
CA GLY A 1095 9.41 2.53 -48.91
C GLY A 1095 8.97 1.79 -50.18
N GLU A 1096 7.71 1.37 -50.27
CA GLU A 1096 7.21 0.62 -51.44
C GLU A 1096 6.99 1.51 -52.68
N ASN A 1097 6.95 2.82 -52.50
CA ASN A 1097 6.62 3.84 -53.49
C ASN A 1097 7.63 5.01 -53.51
N ASP A 1098 8.86 4.77 -53.04
CA ASP A 1098 9.91 5.79 -52.84
C ASP A 1098 9.53 6.92 -51.85
N GLU A 1099 8.53 6.69 -50.96
CA GLU A 1099 7.96 7.72 -50.08
C GLU A 1099 8.92 8.30 -49.02
N HIS A 1100 10.03 7.61 -48.74
CA HIS A 1100 11.08 8.09 -47.84
C HIS A 1100 12.33 8.58 -48.57
N VAL A 1101 12.41 8.48 -49.91
CA VAL A 1101 13.61 8.89 -50.66
C VAL A 1101 13.89 10.39 -50.47
N GLY A 1102 15.11 10.72 -50.08
CA GLY A 1102 15.52 12.07 -49.70
C GLY A 1102 15.13 12.50 -48.28
N LYS A 1103 14.51 11.63 -47.45
CA LYS A 1103 14.51 11.81 -45.99
C LYS A 1103 15.89 11.49 -45.41
N ILE A 1104 16.09 11.83 -44.14
CA ILE A 1104 17.30 11.50 -43.38
C ILE A 1104 17.19 10.10 -42.77
N LYS A 1105 18.25 9.32 -42.91
CA LYS A 1105 18.48 8.06 -42.16
C LYS A 1105 19.69 8.19 -41.23
N LEU A 1106 19.62 7.51 -40.09
CA LEU A 1106 20.68 7.42 -39.09
C LEU A 1106 21.10 5.95 -38.94
N PHE A 1107 22.40 5.69 -38.78
CA PHE A 1107 22.91 4.38 -38.39
C PHE A 1107 23.06 4.36 -36.86
N ALA A 1108 22.03 3.86 -36.17
CA ALA A 1108 21.84 4.05 -34.72
C ALA A 1108 21.12 2.85 -34.08
N TRP A 1109 21.04 2.81 -32.75
CA TRP A 1109 20.20 1.86 -32.01
C TRP A 1109 18.76 1.95 -32.51
N ARG A 1110 18.11 0.79 -32.71
CA ARG A 1110 16.88 0.72 -33.49
C ARG A 1110 15.61 1.18 -32.75
N GLY A 1111 15.68 1.35 -31.44
CA GLY A 1111 14.56 1.79 -30.61
C GLY A 1111 13.79 0.65 -29.93
N PRO A 1112 12.87 0.99 -29.01
CA PRO A 1112 12.09 0.04 -28.23
C PRO A 1112 11.13 -0.82 -29.09
N ASP A 1113 10.75 -0.39 -30.30
CA ASP A 1113 9.92 -1.14 -31.25
C ASP A 1113 10.51 -2.51 -31.68
N TYR A 1114 11.73 -2.83 -31.23
CA TYR A 1114 12.44 -4.09 -31.50
C TYR A 1114 12.72 -4.92 -30.24
N ILE A 1115 12.11 -4.56 -29.10
CA ILE A 1115 12.14 -5.30 -27.84
C ILE A 1115 10.68 -5.68 -27.52
N GLU A 1116 10.33 -6.96 -27.65
CA GLU A 1116 9.06 -7.49 -27.12
C GLU A 1116 9.25 -7.93 -25.66
N ASP A 1117 10.43 -8.48 -25.33
CA ASP A 1117 10.82 -8.92 -23.99
C ASP A 1117 12.28 -8.51 -23.68
N PRO A 1118 12.53 -7.58 -22.73
CA PRO A 1118 13.88 -7.08 -22.44
C PRO A 1118 14.83 -8.15 -21.87
N ASP A 1119 14.33 -9.25 -21.30
CA ASP A 1119 15.18 -10.33 -20.77
C ASP A 1119 15.76 -11.20 -21.91
N THR A 1120 15.11 -11.22 -23.08
CA THR A 1120 15.50 -12.13 -24.18
C THR A 1120 15.88 -11.44 -25.49
N ASP A 1121 15.33 -10.26 -25.79
CA ASP A 1121 15.55 -9.52 -27.03
C ASP A 1121 16.73 -8.53 -26.98
N VAL A 1122 17.22 -8.18 -28.17
CA VAL A 1122 18.19 -7.09 -28.38
C VAL A 1122 17.84 -6.36 -29.67
N ALA A 1123 17.63 -5.05 -29.60
CA ALA A 1123 17.24 -4.26 -30.76
C ALA A 1123 18.41 -4.10 -31.74
N GLY A 1124 19.63 -3.91 -31.20
CA GLY A 1124 20.85 -3.70 -31.98
C GLY A 1124 20.86 -2.39 -32.78
N VAL A 1125 21.78 -2.28 -33.74
CA VAL A 1125 21.99 -1.07 -34.56
C VAL A 1125 21.70 -1.35 -36.03
N ALA A 1126 21.01 -0.43 -36.69
CA ALA A 1126 20.80 -0.47 -38.13
C ALA A 1126 20.59 0.94 -38.70
N TRP A 1127 20.45 1.04 -40.03
CA TRP A 1127 19.86 2.21 -40.64
C TRP A 1127 18.38 2.31 -40.27
N ILE A 1128 18.00 3.41 -39.64
CA ILE A 1128 16.62 3.78 -39.32
C ILE A 1128 16.30 5.19 -39.85
N LEU A 1129 15.02 5.51 -40.03
CA LEU A 1129 14.60 6.86 -40.39
C LEU A 1129 14.80 7.80 -39.19
N ALA A 1130 15.40 8.97 -39.41
CA ALA A 1130 15.73 9.92 -38.34
C ALA A 1130 14.50 10.45 -37.59
N GLU A 1131 13.36 10.54 -38.29
CA GLU A 1131 12.05 10.89 -37.74
C GLU A 1131 11.57 9.90 -36.65
N ASN A 1132 12.10 8.67 -36.62
CA ASN A 1132 11.79 7.63 -35.65
C ASN A 1132 12.94 7.35 -34.66
N TRP A 1133 13.94 8.24 -34.54
CA TRP A 1133 15.09 8.00 -33.65
C TRP A 1133 14.69 8.07 -32.16
N TRP A 1134 15.25 7.16 -31.36
CA TRP A 1134 15.11 7.12 -29.90
C TRP A 1134 16.49 7.16 -29.22
N PRO A 1135 16.63 7.82 -28.06
CA PRO A 1135 17.77 7.62 -27.17
C PRO A 1135 17.75 6.20 -26.58
N TYR A 1136 18.89 5.69 -26.15
CA TYR A 1136 18.99 4.37 -25.49
C TYR A 1136 18.49 4.47 -24.05
N GLN A 1137 17.17 4.30 -23.88
CA GLN A 1137 16.41 4.46 -22.65
C GLN A 1137 15.15 3.56 -22.71
N ARG A 1138 14.47 3.37 -21.57
CA ARG A 1138 13.16 2.69 -21.52
C ARG A 1138 12.09 3.48 -22.29
N PRO A 1139 11.11 2.84 -22.94
CA PRO A 1139 10.02 3.53 -23.62
C PRO A 1139 9.16 4.39 -22.68
N THR A 1140 9.11 4.04 -21.39
CA THR A 1140 8.41 4.76 -20.32
C THR A 1140 9.22 5.90 -19.68
N PHE A 1141 10.52 6.02 -19.98
CA PHE A 1141 11.41 7.07 -19.46
C PHE A 1141 12.42 7.51 -20.53
N VAL A 1142 11.96 8.21 -21.57
CA VAL A 1142 12.77 8.48 -22.77
C VAL A 1142 13.83 9.58 -22.56
N THR A 1143 13.55 10.57 -21.71
CA THR A 1143 14.52 11.57 -21.25
C THR A 1143 14.00 12.20 -19.97
N PRO A 1144 14.87 12.61 -19.01
CA PRO A 1144 14.41 13.25 -17.80
C PRO A 1144 13.62 14.55 -18.09
N PRO A 1145 12.54 14.83 -17.34
CA PRO A 1145 11.60 15.91 -17.62
C PRO A 1145 12.13 17.28 -17.18
N PHE A 1146 13.22 17.73 -17.83
CA PHE A 1146 13.83 19.04 -17.66
C PHE A 1146 14.84 19.32 -18.79
N ALA A 1147 15.16 20.60 -19.00
CA ALA A 1147 16.10 21.07 -20.01
C ALA A 1147 17.50 20.41 -19.98
N GLY A 1148 18.16 20.41 -21.14
CA GLY A 1148 19.49 19.81 -21.33
C GLY A 1148 20.62 20.57 -20.64
N TYR A 1149 20.92 21.78 -21.13
CA TYR A 1149 22.10 22.55 -20.76
C TYR A 1149 22.03 23.13 -19.33
N VAL A 1150 22.96 22.85 -18.40
CA VAL A 1150 24.09 21.90 -18.46
C VAL A 1150 23.69 20.52 -17.90
N SER A 1151 24.48 19.48 -18.21
CA SER A 1151 24.26 18.11 -17.73
C SER A 1151 24.38 18.03 -16.21
N GLY A 1152 23.28 17.72 -15.53
CA GLY A 1152 23.23 17.61 -14.07
C GLY A 1152 24.16 16.52 -13.54
N HIS A 1153 24.18 15.34 -14.17
CA HIS A 1153 25.10 14.25 -13.79
C HIS A 1153 26.56 14.68 -13.94
N SER A 1154 26.91 15.46 -14.98
CA SER A 1154 28.29 15.94 -15.20
C SER A 1154 28.70 16.94 -14.12
N THR A 1155 27.78 17.80 -13.66
CA THR A 1155 27.99 18.71 -12.54
C THR A 1155 28.11 17.96 -11.21
N TYR A 1156 27.11 17.17 -10.80
CA TYR A 1156 27.11 16.40 -9.55
C TYR A 1156 28.37 15.54 -9.43
N SER A 1157 28.64 14.71 -10.44
CA SER A 1157 29.73 13.74 -10.39
C SER A 1157 31.10 14.40 -10.34
N ARG A 1158 31.27 15.54 -11.02
CA ARG A 1158 32.52 16.28 -10.96
C ARG A 1158 32.69 17.01 -9.63
N THR A 1159 31.62 17.58 -9.08
CA THR A 1159 31.61 18.14 -7.73
C THR A 1159 32.02 17.09 -6.69
N ALA A 1160 31.39 15.90 -6.72
CA ALA A 1160 31.69 14.80 -5.81
C ALA A 1160 33.13 14.33 -5.94
N ALA A 1161 33.64 14.15 -7.17
CA ALA A 1161 35.02 13.74 -7.40
C ALA A 1161 36.07 14.72 -6.82
N GLU A 1162 35.84 16.04 -6.91
CA GLU A 1162 36.72 17.01 -6.27
C GLU A 1162 36.58 17.00 -4.73
N VAL A 1163 35.37 16.81 -4.18
CA VAL A 1163 35.15 16.69 -2.73
C VAL A 1163 35.85 15.45 -2.17
N LEU A 1164 35.68 14.27 -2.77
CA LEU A 1164 36.33 13.03 -2.32
C LEU A 1164 37.87 13.15 -2.42
N THR A 1165 38.38 13.77 -3.49
CA THR A 1165 39.82 14.06 -3.65
C THR A 1165 40.34 14.97 -2.53
N ALA A 1166 39.62 16.05 -2.21
CA ALA A 1166 40.03 17.01 -1.18
C ALA A 1166 39.89 16.44 0.25
N LEU A 1167 38.84 15.65 0.48
CA LEU A 1167 38.55 15.01 1.77
C LEU A 1167 39.61 13.95 2.11
N THR A 1168 39.87 13.01 1.21
CA THR A 1168 40.86 11.93 1.40
C THR A 1168 42.31 12.40 1.26
N GLY A 1169 42.55 13.49 0.53
CA GLY A 1169 43.88 13.97 0.17
C GLY A 1169 44.57 13.16 -0.93
N ASP A 1170 43.86 12.23 -1.58
CA ASP A 1170 44.34 11.42 -2.69
C ASP A 1170 43.38 11.52 -3.88
N GLU A 1171 43.89 11.57 -5.11
CA GLU A 1171 43.05 11.57 -6.31
C GLU A 1171 42.57 10.16 -6.68
N TYR A 1172 43.27 9.12 -6.19
CA TYR A 1172 42.93 7.73 -6.45
C TYR A 1172 41.86 7.20 -5.48
N PHE A 1173 41.07 6.25 -5.95
CA PHE A 1173 40.28 5.40 -5.05
C PHE A 1173 41.20 4.66 -4.07
N PRO A 1174 40.73 4.32 -2.86
CA PRO A 1174 41.50 3.53 -1.90
C PRO A 1174 42.02 2.22 -2.52
N GLY A 1175 43.29 1.85 -2.25
CA GLY A 1175 43.93 0.71 -2.95
C GLY A 1175 44.32 0.99 -4.43
N GLY A 1176 44.06 2.21 -4.92
CA GLY A 1176 44.38 2.70 -6.24
C GLY A 1176 43.29 2.47 -7.30
N MET A 1177 42.18 1.79 -6.98
CA MET A 1177 41.13 1.46 -7.94
C MET A 1177 39.82 1.14 -7.24
N SER A 1178 38.68 1.57 -7.80
CA SER A 1178 37.36 0.99 -7.55
C SER A 1178 36.88 0.21 -8.78
N ASP A 1179 36.05 -0.80 -8.56
CA ASP A 1179 35.50 -1.63 -9.64
C ASP A 1179 34.06 -2.10 -9.38
N PHE A 1180 33.27 -2.20 -10.46
CA PHE A 1180 31.89 -2.68 -10.45
C PHE A 1180 31.70 -3.77 -11.51
N LYS A 1181 31.08 -4.89 -11.15
CA LYS A 1181 30.96 -6.07 -12.03
C LYS A 1181 29.56 -6.19 -12.63
N ALA A 1182 29.46 -6.02 -13.95
CA ALA A 1182 28.25 -6.33 -14.71
C ALA A 1182 28.30 -7.79 -15.19
N GLU A 1183 27.40 -8.63 -14.71
CA GLU A 1183 27.34 -10.05 -15.10
C GLU A 1183 26.69 -10.24 -16.47
N LYS A 1184 27.19 -11.23 -17.22
CA LYS A 1184 26.66 -11.60 -18.53
C LYS A 1184 25.15 -11.90 -18.45
N ASP A 1185 24.39 -11.35 -19.39
CA ASP A 1185 22.94 -11.55 -19.54
C ASP A 1185 22.14 -11.25 -18.24
N ASN A 1186 22.70 -10.50 -17.29
CA ASN A 1186 22.13 -10.28 -15.95
C ASN A 1186 22.58 -8.92 -15.37
N PHE A 1187 22.41 -7.85 -16.16
CA PHE A 1187 22.64 -6.47 -15.69
C PHE A 1187 21.85 -5.42 -16.47
N LEU A 1188 21.79 -5.52 -17.81
CA LEU A 1188 21.00 -4.58 -18.62
C LEU A 1188 19.50 -4.88 -18.44
N VAL A 1189 18.69 -3.83 -18.35
CA VAL A 1189 17.24 -3.89 -18.12
C VAL A 1189 16.45 -3.23 -19.26
N PHE A 1190 17.12 -2.53 -20.18
CA PHE A 1190 16.46 -1.95 -21.37
C PHE A 1190 16.33 -2.96 -22.51
N GLU A 1191 17.30 -3.87 -22.62
CA GLU A 1191 17.39 -4.99 -23.56
C GLU A 1191 18.44 -5.97 -23.03
N ARG A 1192 18.47 -7.20 -23.54
CA ARG A 1192 19.31 -8.26 -22.99
C ARG A 1192 20.81 -7.93 -23.08
N GLY A 1193 21.51 -8.14 -21.97
CA GLY A 1193 22.98 -8.22 -21.92
C GLY A 1193 23.57 -7.87 -20.55
N PRO A 1194 24.88 -7.56 -20.49
CA PRO A 1194 25.86 -7.58 -21.59
C PRO A 1194 26.14 -9.00 -22.15
N SER A 1195 26.71 -9.10 -23.35
CA SER A 1195 27.01 -10.39 -24.00
C SER A 1195 28.17 -11.16 -23.35
N VAL A 1196 29.00 -10.46 -22.56
CA VAL A 1196 30.08 -10.99 -21.72
C VAL A 1196 30.02 -10.35 -20.33
N THR A 1197 30.45 -11.06 -19.28
CA THR A 1197 30.72 -10.44 -17.99
C THR A 1197 31.86 -9.45 -18.16
N LEU A 1198 31.68 -8.22 -17.68
CA LEU A 1198 32.71 -7.19 -17.68
C LEU A 1198 32.74 -6.44 -16.34
N THR A 1199 33.84 -5.76 -16.08
CA THR A 1199 34.03 -5.00 -14.84
C THR A 1199 34.38 -3.57 -15.20
N LEU A 1200 33.53 -2.61 -14.84
CA LEU A 1200 33.86 -1.18 -14.90
C LEU A 1200 34.97 -0.92 -13.86
N GLN A 1201 35.95 -0.10 -14.20
CA GLN A 1201 37.13 0.14 -13.34
C GLN A 1201 37.57 1.60 -13.42
N TRP A 1202 37.85 2.19 -12.25
CA TRP A 1202 38.26 3.60 -12.14
C TRP A 1202 39.46 3.72 -11.22
N ALA A 1203 40.56 4.33 -11.70
CA ALA A 1203 41.71 4.59 -10.86
C ALA A 1203 41.48 5.79 -9.94
N THR A 1204 40.88 6.87 -10.47
CA THR A 1204 40.58 8.11 -9.75
C THR A 1204 39.09 8.41 -9.70
N TYR A 1205 38.65 9.18 -8.70
CA TYR A 1205 37.28 9.71 -8.66
C TYR A 1205 36.95 10.53 -9.91
N ARG A 1206 37.97 11.17 -10.50
CA ARG A 1206 37.87 11.92 -11.74
C ARG A 1206 37.58 11.04 -12.96
N ASP A 1207 38.11 9.82 -13.02
CA ASP A 1207 37.80 8.87 -14.10
C ASP A 1207 36.35 8.40 -14.01
N ALA A 1208 35.87 8.10 -12.80
CA ALA A 1208 34.46 7.75 -12.56
C ALA A 1208 33.52 8.90 -12.96
N SER A 1209 33.83 10.14 -12.55
CA SER A 1209 33.11 11.34 -12.96
C SER A 1209 33.10 11.55 -14.48
N ASP A 1210 34.24 11.32 -15.15
CA ASP A 1210 34.34 11.47 -16.60
C ASP A 1210 33.50 10.42 -17.32
N GLN A 1211 33.54 9.15 -16.91
CA GLN A 1211 32.72 8.10 -17.50
C GLN A 1211 31.22 8.28 -17.20
N CYS A 1212 30.84 8.68 -15.99
CA CYS A 1212 29.47 9.08 -15.65
C CYS A 1212 28.94 10.15 -16.62
N SER A 1213 29.76 11.16 -16.89
CA SER A 1213 29.38 12.25 -17.80
C SER A 1213 29.20 11.75 -19.25
N LEU A 1214 30.12 10.92 -19.74
CA LEU A 1214 30.04 10.34 -21.09
C LEU A 1214 28.85 9.38 -21.28
N SER A 1215 28.46 8.66 -20.22
CA SER A 1215 27.31 7.75 -20.24
C SER A 1215 26.02 8.43 -20.71
N ARG A 1216 25.87 9.74 -20.44
CA ARG A 1216 24.68 10.53 -20.84
C ARG A 1216 24.62 10.80 -22.34
N ILE A 1217 25.77 10.73 -23.03
CA ILE A 1217 25.88 10.85 -24.49
C ILE A 1217 25.53 9.52 -25.14
N TRP A 1218 26.02 8.39 -24.59
CA TRP A 1218 25.65 7.04 -25.06
C TRP A 1218 24.18 6.69 -24.79
N GLY A 1219 23.66 7.02 -23.62
CA GLY A 1219 22.24 6.93 -23.29
C GLY A 1219 21.35 7.87 -24.12
N GLY A 1220 21.93 8.77 -24.92
CA GLY A 1220 21.21 9.56 -25.91
C GLY A 1220 20.56 10.86 -25.40
N ILE A 1221 20.73 11.20 -24.11
CA ILE A 1221 19.93 12.24 -23.43
C ILE A 1221 20.65 13.59 -23.23
N HIS A 1222 21.97 13.64 -23.42
CA HIS A 1222 22.75 14.89 -23.43
C HIS A 1222 23.72 14.95 -24.63
N PRO A 1223 23.81 16.07 -25.36
CA PRO A 1223 24.84 16.31 -26.36
C PRO A 1223 26.17 16.76 -25.71
N PRO A 1224 27.32 16.60 -26.38
CA PRO A 1224 28.64 17.05 -25.90
C PRO A 1224 28.73 18.48 -25.34
N ILE A 1225 27.90 19.41 -25.81
CA ILE A 1225 27.88 20.81 -25.31
C ILE A 1225 27.27 20.97 -23.92
N ASP A 1226 26.47 20.02 -23.43
CA ASP A 1226 25.91 20.05 -22.07
C ASP A 1226 26.92 19.57 -21.03
N ASP A 1227 27.91 18.79 -21.45
CA ASP A 1227 28.80 18.00 -20.60
C ASP A 1227 29.96 18.82 -20.02
N ILE A 1228 30.89 19.28 -20.88
CA ILE A 1228 32.12 19.95 -20.41
C ILE A 1228 31.85 21.19 -19.56
N PRO A 1229 30.87 22.07 -19.87
CA PRO A 1229 30.51 23.17 -18.98
C PRO A 1229 30.04 22.68 -17.61
N GLY A 1230 29.25 21.59 -17.55
CA GLY A 1230 28.85 20.94 -16.29
C GLY A 1230 30.04 20.46 -15.47
N ARG A 1231 31.00 19.76 -16.09
CA ARG A 1231 32.26 19.37 -15.43
C ARG A 1231 33.03 20.60 -14.91
N LEU A 1232 33.18 21.65 -15.73
CA LEU A 1232 33.90 22.87 -15.35
C LEU A 1232 33.22 23.67 -14.22
N ILE A 1233 31.90 23.57 -14.09
CA ILE A 1233 31.14 24.11 -12.95
C ILE A 1233 31.39 23.25 -11.71
N GLY A 1234 31.25 21.93 -11.82
CA GLY A 1234 31.45 21.01 -10.69
C GLY A 1234 32.84 21.10 -10.06
N ILE A 1235 33.89 21.40 -10.86
CA ILE A 1235 35.24 21.65 -10.31
C ILE A 1235 35.26 22.81 -9.32
N LYS A 1236 34.55 23.92 -9.64
CA LYS A 1236 34.49 25.10 -8.77
C LYS A 1236 33.70 24.80 -7.51
N ILE A 1237 32.53 24.18 -7.67
CA ILE A 1237 31.59 23.89 -6.58
C ILE A 1237 32.24 22.93 -5.57
N GLY A 1238 32.85 21.83 -6.03
CA GLY A 1238 33.46 20.86 -5.12
C GLY A 1238 34.61 21.44 -4.30
N GLN A 1239 35.41 22.34 -4.90
CA GLN A 1239 36.49 23.05 -4.21
C GLN A 1239 35.96 24.11 -3.23
N ALA A 1240 34.94 24.88 -3.63
CA ALA A 1240 34.32 25.91 -2.79
C ALA A 1240 33.57 25.30 -1.61
N ALA A 1241 32.72 24.30 -1.83
CA ALA A 1241 31.96 23.60 -0.80
C ALA A 1241 32.87 22.87 0.19
N PHE A 1242 33.98 22.26 -0.27
CA PHE A 1242 34.97 21.67 0.62
C PHE A 1242 35.60 22.70 1.57
N GLU A 1243 36.16 23.80 1.06
CA GLU A 1243 36.77 24.82 1.93
C GLU A 1243 35.71 25.57 2.77
N HIS A 1244 34.46 25.67 2.30
CA HIS A 1244 33.35 26.20 3.09
C HIS A 1244 33.03 25.30 4.28
N ALA A 1245 32.85 23.99 4.07
CA ALA A 1245 32.65 23.02 5.16
C ALA A 1245 33.83 23.02 6.14
N MET A 1246 35.07 23.05 5.64
CA MET A 1246 36.26 23.13 6.49
C MET A 1246 36.33 24.43 7.32
N SER A 1247 35.72 25.52 6.87
CA SER A 1247 35.61 26.76 7.67
C SER A 1247 34.77 26.61 8.95
N PHE A 1248 33.91 25.59 9.02
CA PHE A 1248 33.17 25.21 10.23
C PHE A 1248 33.94 24.18 11.07
N VAL A 1249 34.54 23.17 10.42
CA VAL A 1249 35.29 22.09 11.08
C VAL A 1249 36.58 22.60 11.75
N GLU A 1250 37.29 23.53 11.11
CA GLU A 1250 38.61 24.02 11.53
C GLU A 1250 38.56 25.39 12.24
N ALA A 1251 37.37 25.80 12.70
CA ALA A 1251 37.08 27.14 13.19
C ALA A 1251 37.83 27.53 14.49
N HIS A 1252 38.77 28.47 14.40
CA HIS A 1252 39.41 29.05 15.60
C HIS A 1252 38.60 30.20 16.22
N GLU A 1253 38.32 30.12 17.53
CA GLU A 1253 37.86 31.27 18.33
C GLU A 1253 38.93 32.40 18.37
N SER A 1254 38.86 33.34 17.43
CA SER A 1254 39.70 34.54 17.41
C SER A 1254 39.12 35.68 18.28
N LEU A 1255 38.85 35.43 19.56
CA LEU A 1255 38.19 36.39 20.46
C LEU A 1255 38.94 36.78 21.75
N VAL A 1256 40.28 36.86 21.74
CA VAL A 1256 41.02 37.72 22.70
C VAL A 1256 42.23 38.41 22.06
N GLU A 1257 42.05 39.62 21.48
CA GLU A 1257 42.95 40.79 21.64
C GLU A 1257 42.52 42.02 20.79
N SER A 1258 41.39 42.66 21.14
CA SER A 1258 41.03 43.98 20.59
C SER A 1258 40.57 45.00 21.64
N SER A 1259 41.14 44.96 22.86
CA SER A 1259 40.82 45.92 23.92
C SER A 1259 42.01 46.38 24.80
N SER A 1260 43.25 46.25 24.32
CA SER A 1260 44.47 46.67 25.05
C SER A 1260 45.22 47.88 24.45
N GLN A 1261 44.90 48.31 23.21
CA GLN A 1261 45.49 49.51 22.58
C GLN A 1261 44.49 50.65 22.33
N ASN A 1262 43.86 51.18 23.40
CA ASN A 1262 43.40 52.58 23.40
C ASN A 1262 43.17 53.20 24.79
N LYS A 1263 44.06 52.89 25.76
CA LYS A 1263 44.17 53.65 27.02
C LYS A 1263 45.55 54.28 27.21
N GLN A 1264 45.96 55.08 26.22
CA GLN A 1264 47.02 56.08 26.39
C GLN A 1264 46.56 57.47 25.94
N GLY A 1265 45.43 57.89 26.50
CA GLY A 1265 44.77 59.18 26.20
C GLY A 1265 43.90 59.68 27.35
N GLN A 1266 44.54 60.41 28.28
CA GLN A 1266 43.91 61.26 29.31
C GLN A 1266 43.19 60.57 30.51
N SER A 1267 44.01 60.16 31.48
CA SER A 1267 43.99 60.85 32.78
C SER A 1267 45.43 61.31 33.08
N ASN A 1268 45.83 62.53 33.47
CA ASN A 1268 45.21 63.82 33.80
C ASN A 1268 43.74 63.85 34.23
N LEU A 1269 43.56 64.11 35.53
CA LEU A 1269 42.29 64.30 36.29
C LEU A 1269 41.73 63.04 36.96
N GLU A 1270 42.48 62.59 37.98
CA GLU A 1270 41.99 62.26 39.34
C GLU A 1270 40.60 61.60 39.52
N ARG A 1271 40.57 60.28 39.77
CA ARG A 1271 40.56 59.73 41.15
C ARG A 1271 40.73 58.21 41.21
#